data_AF-H6NT62-F1
#
_entry.id   AF-H6NT62-F1
#
_cell.length_a   1.000
_cell.length_b   1.000
_cell.length_c   1.000
_cell.angle_alpha   90.00
_cell.angle_beta   90.00
_cell.angle_gamma   90.00
#
_symmetry.space_group_name_H-M   'P 1'
#
loop_
_entity.id
_entity.type
_entity.pdbx_description
1 polymer ?
#
loop_
_entity_poly.entity_id
_entity_poly.type
_entity_poly.pdbx_seq_one_letter_code
_entity_poly.pdbx_strand_id
1 'polypeptide(L)'
;MKLQKNWHRLSCVMLSATIFISSWTVGTVSYATAEPVVTMVSEEPLTSGAILKKYVWQTTRSGKAVKTNANVVEVDLTNPYVKIDVMTGTNNQFTKKQSVLAMAKETKAVAGINGDFFNTKAEGVPMGAQIGNGQLMATPMLNSPGWYTFALDKNNKPIVDAFTFQGNIITKDGASYPLGGINKTYYWYGPNDTHSHIDGLFMYTNAWGQVDRSNDGVTYPTEVLVQNGIIKQVADNGIIQMIAPQDGYILRAAGKAADFVREHMKAGDPIQADYKMLPQDASKNYDVDSFKMMIGGHTLLVDQGQPSIFTLDLTGLGGYRARTALGYSQDEKKAFIITADASGDSKGLSMTELQQFMVKIGVWKGLNLDGGGSTQMAARPLGETTPVLINQTEGGGQRQVVNGVGVYTLAPKGAVKGLTIQAPLFLFIGENAPLSFRGYDEYYNPVEVGTATAAWSTSSKLGSFKENIFTPTGAGLAKVTATAGTGTAIEDLEIIGRHQLTGLKINADRAVIANGASVKLPVIAMTSAGESREVPSSLIEWEVLGVKGEVVNGELKVSDLNGQKAAQVIAKYDGYSTMAVIPVGEDKVWYDLDTNAVQTFSDAKPLGVTSSVYIRPDEKNNKYLALQYDFSGGGTEADKWAFATLDTRIVIEGQPGQMKMRVNGDESLNWLRAELLDNSGKIHRVDIARNINWKGWKELTVNLSDYPIDFPIRVQSVYLVNEGQGQDERAEKGQIGIDDITFTYRGSLPQPSNNSVSLTVGNKAVSVNGKGMTLEQAPVIVEGNTLIPIRFVTDALGGTVRWDDQERKVTVIRGGKMIDLWIGNKDLVVNGERITAEVPPVIMSDLTMVPLRILSENLGWKVTWDGNTRQITLQ
;
A
#
# COMPACT_ATOMS: atom_id res chain seq x y z
N MET A 1 -13.85 3.37 -55.23
CA MET A 1 -14.50 3.91 -56.43
C MET A 1 -15.92 3.35 -56.52
N LYS A 2 -16.91 4.24 -56.30
CA LYS A 2 -18.35 4.19 -56.64
C LYS A 2 -19.19 2.95 -56.25
N LEU A 3 -20.26 3.21 -55.48
CA LEU A 3 -21.64 2.87 -55.90
C LEU A 3 -22.68 3.69 -55.11
N GLN A 4 -23.17 4.74 -55.76
CA GLN A 4 -24.47 5.37 -55.54
C GLN A 4 -25.49 4.72 -56.50
N LYS A 5 -26.71 4.47 -56.04
CA LYS A 5 -27.99 4.42 -56.80
C LYS A 5 -29.12 4.56 -55.76
N ASN A 6 -29.80 5.70 -55.61
CA ASN A 6 -30.86 6.32 -56.43
C ASN A 6 -31.99 5.36 -56.81
N TRP A 7 -33.30 5.64 -56.75
CA TRP A 7 -34.21 6.76 -56.36
C TRP A 7 -35.64 6.12 -56.32
N HIS A 8 -36.49 6.38 -55.33
CA HIS A 8 -37.73 7.18 -55.39
C HIS A 8 -38.61 7.12 -56.67
N ARG A 9 -39.90 6.74 -56.53
CA ARG A 9 -41.09 7.65 -56.52
C ARG A 9 -42.45 6.92 -56.69
N LEU A 10 -43.42 7.31 -55.83
CA LEU A 10 -44.87 7.65 -56.07
C LEU A 10 -45.83 6.59 -56.67
N SER A 11 -47.12 6.43 -56.31
CA SER A 11 -48.12 7.20 -55.55
C SER A 11 -49.36 6.33 -55.20
N CYS A 12 -50.22 6.89 -54.33
CA CYS A 12 -51.71 6.98 -54.46
C CYS A 12 -52.67 6.04 -53.69
N VAL A 13 -53.39 6.70 -52.76
CA VAL A 13 -54.86 6.75 -52.54
C VAL A 13 -55.50 5.90 -51.42
N MET A 14 -56.24 6.67 -50.60
CA MET A 14 -57.10 6.41 -49.45
C MET A 14 -58.12 5.25 -49.56
N LEU A 15 -58.49 4.58 -48.46
CA LEU A 15 -59.58 4.97 -47.53
C LEU A 15 -59.73 3.92 -46.39
N SER A 16 -59.78 4.42 -45.15
CA SER A 16 -60.52 3.94 -43.96
C SER A 16 -60.85 2.44 -43.77
N ALA A 17 -60.24 1.85 -42.74
CA ALA A 17 -60.89 0.87 -41.86
C ALA A 17 -60.25 0.91 -40.46
N THR A 18 -60.93 1.54 -39.49
CA THR A 18 -60.61 1.47 -38.07
C THR A 18 -60.91 0.08 -37.55
N ILE A 19 -59.86 -0.71 -37.29
CA ILE A 19 -59.90 -1.92 -36.49
C ILE A 19 -59.04 -1.66 -35.25
N PHE A 20 -59.68 -1.67 -34.08
CA PHE A 20 -59.01 -1.70 -32.79
C PHE A 20 -58.25 -3.02 -32.64
N ILE A 21 -56.94 -2.99 -32.86
CA ILE A 21 -56.02 -4.04 -32.42
C ILE A 21 -55.25 -3.49 -31.24
N SER A 22 -55.51 -4.04 -30.07
CA SER A 22 -54.75 -3.83 -28.84
C SER A 22 -53.29 -4.20 -29.08
N SER A 23 -52.45 -3.19 -29.27
CA SER A 23 -51.00 -3.34 -29.30
C SER A 23 -50.54 -3.55 -27.86
N TRP A 24 -50.03 -4.74 -27.58
CA TRP A 24 -49.19 -4.99 -26.42
C TRP A 24 -47.98 -4.06 -26.54
N THR A 25 -48.01 -2.95 -25.82
CA THR A 25 -46.82 -2.15 -25.57
C THR A 25 -45.97 -2.97 -24.59
N VAL A 26 -44.86 -3.52 -25.08
CA VAL A 26 -43.77 -3.93 -24.19
C VAL A 26 -43.25 -2.62 -23.58
N GLY A 27 -43.77 -2.27 -22.41
CA GLY A 27 -43.25 -1.18 -21.62
C GLY A 27 -41.80 -1.52 -21.29
N THR A 28 -40.87 -0.81 -21.93
CA THR A 28 -39.52 -0.70 -21.41
C THR A 28 -39.65 0.07 -20.11
N VAL A 29 -39.58 -0.65 -18.98
CA VAL A 29 -39.39 -0.01 -17.68
C VAL A 29 -38.00 0.60 -17.72
N SER A 30 -37.92 1.88 -18.10
CA SER A 30 -36.73 2.68 -17.89
C SER A 30 -36.65 2.93 -16.38
N TYR A 31 -35.85 2.11 -15.70
CA TYR A 31 -35.45 2.41 -14.32
C TYR A 31 -34.60 3.68 -14.40
N ALA A 32 -35.16 4.81 -13.95
CA ALA A 32 -34.38 6.02 -13.74
C ALA A 32 -33.23 5.68 -12.79
N THR A 33 -31.99 5.68 -13.30
CA THR A 33 -30.81 5.52 -12.46
C THR A 33 -30.76 6.69 -11.50
N ALA A 34 -30.77 6.43 -10.18
CA ALA A 34 -30.66 7.47 -9.17
C ALA A 34 -29.44 8.36 -9.46
N GLU A 35 -29.62 9.67 -9.37
CA GLU A 35 -28.51 10.61 -9.58
C GLU A 35 -27.38 10.36 -8.59
N PRO A 36 -26.11 10.55 -9.01
CA PRO A 36 -24.99 10.40 -8.11
C PRO A 36 -24.99 11.46 -7.00
N VAL A 37 -24.60 11.03 -5.81
CA VAL A 37 -24.52 11.85 -4.59
C VAL A 37 -23.06 12.06 -4.21
N VAL A 38 -22.72 13.31 -3.85
CA VAL A 38 -21.40 13.68 -3.31
C VAL A 38 -21.59 14.12 -1.87
N THR A 39 -20.96 13.39 -0.95
CA THR A 39 -21.03 13.69 0.49
C THR A 39 -19.63 14.03 0.99
N MET A 40 -19.47 15.21 1.59
CA MET A 40 -18.24 15.54 2.32
C MET A 40 -18.25 14.80 3.65
N VAL A 41 -17.18 14.04 3.93
CA VAL A 41 -17.07 13.23 5.15
C VAL A 41 -16.13 13.84 6.20
N SER A 42 -15.17 14.66 5.79
CA SER A 42 -14.31 15.43 6.70
C SER A 42 -13.67 16.61 6.00
N GLU A 43 -13.27 17.60 6.79
CA GLU A 43 -12.42 18.71 6.37
C GLU A 43 -11.34 18.98 7.44
N GLU A 44 -10.14 19.33 6.99
CA GLU A 44 -8.98 19.58 7.85
C GLU A 44 -8.12 20.71 7.26
N PRO A 45 -7.80 21.78 8.03
CA PRO A 45 -6.92 22.83 7.55
C PRO A 45 -5.47 22.31 7.45
N LEU A 46 -4.81 22.58 6.32
CA LEU A 46 -3.41 22.20 6.09
C LEU A 46 -2.44 23.34 6.42
N THR A 47 -2.88 24.56 6.10
CA THR A 47 -2.22 25.85 6.36
C THR A 47 -3.24 26.96 6.12
N SER A 48 -2.95 28.20 6.54
CA SER A 48 -3.73 29.37 6.16
C SER A 48 -3.88 29.44 4.63
N GLY A 49 -5.13 29.33 4.15
CA GLY A 49 -5.45 29.36 2.73
C GLY A 49 -5.52 28.00 2.03
N ALA A 50 -5.31 26.87 2.71
CA ALA A 50 -5.54 25.54 2.14
C ALA A 50 -6.20 24.57 3.12
N ILE A 51 -7.21 23.84 2.63
CA ILE A 51 -7.99 22.87 3.40
C ILE A 51 -8.08 21.57 2.61
N LEU A 52 -7.81 20.45 3.28
CA LEU A 52 -8.07 19.11 2.75
C LEU A 52 -9.52 18.73 3.06
N LYS A 53 -10.29 18.35 2.04
CA LYS A 53 -11.65 17.84 2.14
C LYS A 53 -11.71 16.43 1.60
N LYS A 54 -12.33 15.52 2.35
CA LYS A 54 -12.58 14.15 1.91
C LYS A 54 -14.05 13.99 1.54
N TYR A 55 -14.30 13.35 0.42
CA TYR A 55 -15.61 13.12 -0.15
C TYR A 55 -15.84 11.64 -0.42
N VAL A 56 -17.11 11.24 -0.38
CA VAL A 56 -17.59 9.97 -0.92
C VAL A 56 -18.53 10.27 -2.08
N TRP A 57 -18.18 9.78 -3.26
CA TRP A 57 -19.04 9.72 -4.45
C TRP A 57 -19.83 8.43 -4.43
N GLN A 58 -21.15 8.51 -4.40
CA GLN A 58 -22.05 7.36 -4.46
C GLN A 58 -22.86 7.39 -5.75
N THR A 59 -22.89 6.27 -6.48
CA THR A 59 -23.68 6.12 -7.70
C THR A 59 -24.16 4.69 -7.88
N THR A 60 -24.98 4.44 -8.90
CA THR A 60 -25.45 3.10 -9.27
C THR A 60 -24.80 2.67 -10.58
N ARG A 61 -24.08 1.55 -10.58
CA ARG A 61 -23.52 0.91 -11.78
C ARG A 61 -24.17 -0.45 -11.97
N SER A 62 -24.82 -0.66 -13.12
CA SER A 62 -25.48 -1.95 -13.44
C SER A 62 -26.42 -2.45 -12.32
N GLY A 63 -27.18 -1.54 -11.71
CA GLY A 63 -28.14 -1.85 -10.64
C GLY A 63 -27.52 -2.05 -9.25
N LYS A 64 -26.19 -1.89 -9.08
CA LYS A 64 -25.51 -1.98 -7.79
C LYS A 64 -25.03 -0.62 -7.32
N ALA A 65 -25.27 -0.31 -6.05
CA ALA A 65 -24.68 0.86 -5.41
C ALA A 65 -23.16 0.70 -5.33
N VAL A 66 -22.43 1.73 -5.74
CA VAL A 66 -20.97 1.80 -5.66
C VAL A 66 -20.56 3.10 -4.98
N LYS A 67 -19.48 3.04 -4.21
CA LYS A 67 -18.85 4.20 -3.58
C LYS A 67 -17.44 4.41 -4.12
N THR A 68 -17.01 5.66 -4.19
CA THR A 68 -15.64 6.06 -4.51
C THR A 68 -15.21 7.15 -3.55
N ASN A 69 -14.07 6.96 -2.90
CA ASN A 69 -13.46 7.97 -2.04
C ASN A 69 -12.71 8.97 -2.92
N ALA A 70 -12.86 10.25 -2.63
CA ALA A 70 -12.16 11.33 -3.30
C ALA A 70 -11.60 12.32 -2.28
N ASN A 71 -10.45 12.90 -2.59
CA ASN A 71 -9.76 13.89 -1.77
C ASN A 71 -9.58 15.16 -2.58
N VAL A 72 -9.84 16.31 -1.95
CA VAL A 72 -9.76 17.62 -2.59
C VAL A 72 -9.00 18.56 -1.68
N VAL A 73 -7.86 19.09 -2.15
CA VAL A 73 -7.26 20.26 -1.50
C VAL A 73 -7.83 21.51 -2.18
N GLU A 74 -8.62 22.26 -1.42
CA GLU A 74 -9.14 23.56 -1.82
C GLU A 74 -8.16 24.64 -1.38
N VAL A 75 -7.68 25.46 -2.31
CA VAL A 75 -6.71 26.53 -2.06
C VAL A 75 -7.34 27.88 -2.38
N ASP A 76 -7.31 28.80 -1.42
CA ASP A 76 -7.69 30.19 -1.60
C ASP A 76 -6.54 30.97 -2.27
N LEU A 77 -6.71 31.26 -3.56
CA LEU A 77 -5.74 31.97 -4.39
C LEU A 77 -5.57 33.45 -4.01
N THR A 78 -6.47 33.99 -3.18
CA THR A 78 -6.38 35.36 -2.66
C THR A 78 -5.60 35.45 -1.35
N ASN A 79 -5.33 34.32 -0.70
CA ASN A 79 -4.63 34.29 0.57
C ASN A 79 -3.11 34.45 0.34
N PRO A 80 -2.44 35.45 0.94
CA PRO A 80 -1.02 35.70 0.71
C PRO A 80 -0.11 34.65 1.36
N TYR A 81 -0.65 33.78 2.22
CA TYR A 81 0.10 32.79 2.99
C TYR A 81 0.12 31.39 2.35
N VAL A 82 -0.40 31.24 1.14
CA VAL A 82 -0.38 29.97 0.41
C VAL A 82 0.15 30.14 -1.02
N LYS A 83 0.93 29.17 -1.47
CA LYS A 83 1.45 29.10 -2.84
C LYS A 83 1.15 27.73 -3.43
N ILE A 84 0.73 27.71 -4.69
CA ILE A 84 0.73 26.50 -5.53
C ILE A 84 1.90 26.60 -6.50
N ASP A 85 2.66 25.52 -6.66
CA ASP A 85 3.75 25.41 -7.64
C ASP A 85 3.94 23.95 -8.08
N VAL A 86 4.78 23.74 -9.09
CA VAL A 86 5.10 22.41 -9.59
C VAL A 86 6.18 21.76 -8.73
N MET A 87 5.98 20.48 -8.41
CA MET A 87 7.02 19.58 -7.91
C MET A 87 7.58 18.82 -9.10
N THR A 88 8.89 18.70 -9.21
CA THR A 88 9.55 17.91 -10.24
C THR A 88 10.29 16.76 -9.56
N GLY A 89 10.58 15.68 -10.28
CA GLY A 89 11.37 14.55 -9.76
C GLY A 89 12.66 14.98 -9.05
N THR A 90 13.35 14.02 -8.44
CA THR A 90 14.47 14.23 -7.52
C THR A 90 15.44 15.32 -7.98
N ASN A 91 15.72 16.30 -7.12
CA ASN A 91 16.54 17.49 -7.37
C ASN A 91 16.04 18.37 -8.52
N ASN A 92 14.71 18.51 -8.67
CA ASN A 92 14.06 19.22 -9.77
C ASN A 92 14.44 18.69 -11.18
N GLN A 93 14.55 17.37 -11.33
CA GLN A 93 14.95 16.71 -12.58
C GLN A 93 13.94 15.66 -13.05
N PHE A 94 13.51 15.73 -14.30
CA PHE A 94 12.45 14.90 -14.87
C PHE A 94 12.82 13.41 -14.93
N THR A 95 14.00 13.09 -15.46
CA THR A 95 14.43 11.69 -15.67
C THR A 95 14.75 10.98 -14.35
N LYS A 96 14.84 11.72 -13.24
CA LYS A 96 14.97 11.18 -11.88
C LYS A 96 13.62 11.13 -11.17
N LYS A 97 12.73 10.29 -11.69
CA LYS A 97 11.36 10.10 -11.16
C LYS A 97 11.34 9.88 -9.65
N GLN A 98 10.29 10.38 -9.01
CA GLN A 98 10.10 10.32 -7.56
C GLN A 98 8.61 10.09 -7.22
N SER A 99 8.27 9.50 -6.07
CA SER A 99 6.87 9.46 -5.63
C SER A 99 6.39 10.85 -5.20
N VAL A 100 5.08 11.08 -5.23
CA VAL A 100 4.50 12.38 -4.83
C VAL A 100 4.81 12.71 -3.37
N LEU A 101 4.75 11.72 -2.48
CA LEU A 101 5.09 11.90 -1.07
C LEU A 101 6.56 12.32 -0.91
N ALA A 102 7.47 11.70 -1.65
CA ALA A 102 8.89 12.02 -1.56
C ALA A 102 9.18 13.41 -2.16
N MET A 103 8.56 13.77 -3.29
CA MET A 103 8.62 15.13 -3.82
C MET A 103 8.10 16.16 -2.81
N ALA A 104 6.93 15.92 -2.19
CA ALA A 104 6.35 16.82 -1.21
C ALA A 104 7.27 17.01 0.02
N LYS A 105 7.95 15.95 0.47
CA LYS A 105 8.95 16.03 1.54
C LYS A 105 10.18 16.83 1.11
N GLU A 106 10.69 16.56 -0.09
CA GLU A 106 11.88 17.22 -0.64
C GLU A 106 11.66 18.72 -0.83
N THR A 107 10.52 19.11 -1.39
CA THR A 107 10.16 20.51 -1.65
C THR A 107 9.51 21.20 -0.46
N LYS A 108 9.25 20.48 0.64
CA LYS A 108 8.54 20.97 1.85
C LYS A 108 7.11 21.45 1.56
N ALA A 109 6.43 20.80 0.63
CA ALA A 109 5.02 21.04 0.37
C ALA A 109 4.16 20.54 1.55
N VAL A 110 3.14 21.32 1.92
CA VAL A 110 2.13 20.90 2.91
C VAL A 110 1.12 19.92 2.31
N ALA A 111 0.94 19.94 0.99
CA ALA A 111 0.25 18.90 0.24
C ALA A 111 0.76 18.83 -1.18
N GLY A 112 0.49 17.73 -1.88
CA GLY A 112 0.71 17.65 -3.30
C GLY A 112 0.10 16.42 -3.95
N ILE A 113 -0.07 16.50 -5.26
CA ILE A 113 -0.58 15.41 -6.12
C ILE A 113 0.40 15.10 -7.25
N ASN A 114 0.19 13.99 -7.96
CA ASN A 114 0.87 13.74 -9.22
C ASN A 114 0.41 14.72 -10.31
N GLY A 115 1.25 14.89 -11.34
CA GLY A 115 1.04 15.90 -12.38
C GLY A 115 0.72 15.30 -13.73
N ASP A 116 1.53 15.69 -14.70
CA ASP A 116 1.33 15.48 -16.12
C ASP A 116 1.48 14.02 -16.56
N PHE A 117 0.99 13.71 -17.76
CA PHE A 117 1.30 12.47 -18.46
C PHE A 117 2.78 12.44 -18.83
N PHE A 118 3.35 11.24 -18.85
CA PHE A 118 4.74 11.04 -19.21
C PHE A 118 4.94 9.71 -19.95
N ASN A 119 5.96 9.67 -20.81
CA ASN A 119 6.27 8.45 -21.55
C ASN A 119 6.97 7.43 -20.65
N THR A 120 6.24 6.41 -20.22
CA THR A 120 6.76 5.33 -19.35
C THR A 120 7.71 4.37 -20.07
N LYS A 121 7.75 4.39 -21.40
CA LYS A 121 8.60 3.52 -22.24
C LYS A 121 9.90 4.19 -22.69
N ALA A 122 10.06 5.48 -22.42
CA ALA A 122 11.25 6.26 -22.74
C ALA A 122 11.88 6.80 -21.44
N GLU A 123 12.52 7.97 -21.50
CA GLU A 123 13.30 8.54 -20.38
C GLU A 123 12.42 9.02 -19.22
N GLY A 124 11.09 9.03 -19.38
CA GLY A 124 10.15 9.48 -18.38
C GLY A 124 10.24 10.98 -18.15
N VAL A 125 9.71 11.76 -19.09
CA VAL A 125 9.61 13.23 -19.02
C VAL A 125 8.18 13.69 -19.35
N PRO A 126 7.75 14.88 -18.90
CA PRO A 126 6.39 15.35 -19.12
C PRO A 126 6.05 15.52 -20.60
N MET A 127 4.82 15.17 -20.97
CA MET A 127 4.29 15.33 -22.33
C MET A 127 3.80 16.76 -22.58
N GLY A 128 3.14 17.39 -21.61
CA GLY A 128 2.75 18.80 -21.62
C GLY A 128 3.86 19.75 -21.18
N ALA A 129 3.49 21.02 -20.99
CA ALA A 129 4.41 22.07 -20.58
C ALA A 129 4.61 22.11 -19.07
N GLN A 130 5.74 22.69 -18.65
CA GLN A 130 6.00 22.97 -17.25
C GLN A 130 6.71 24.31 -17.05
N ILE A 131 6.13 25.14 -16.19
CA ILE A 131 6.80 26.27 -15.55
C ILE A 131 6.79 26.00 -14.05
N GLY A 132 7.96 26.02 -13.42
CA GLY A 132 8.12 25.84 -11.98
C GLY A 132 8.95 26.98 -11.41
N ASN A 133 8.51 27.59 -10.31
CA ASN A 133 9.14 28.78 -9.74
C ASN A 133 9.41 29.90 -10.77
N GLY A 134 8.48 30.11 -11.71
CA GLY A 134 8.59 31.10 -12.79
C GLY A 134 9.60 30.77 -13.90
N GLN A 135 10.21 29.58 -13.88
CA GLN A 135 11.16 29.15 -14.90
C GLN A 135 10.52 28.15 -15.86
N LEU A 136 10.67 28.36 -17.17
CA LEU A 136 10.25 27.39 -18.18
C LEU A 136 11.16 26.15 -18.11
N MET A 137 10.58 25.03 -17.68
CA MET A 137 11.30 23.77 -17.51
C MET A 137 11.05 22.80 -18.67
N ALA A 138 9.84 22.79 -19.25
CA ALA A 138 9.52 21.97 -20.42
C ALA A 138 8.45 22.67 -21.27
N THR A 139 8.53 22.53 -22.58
CA THR A 139 7.51 23.05 -23.52
C THR A 139 6.36 22.04 -23.70
N PRO A 140 5.27 22.34 -24.40
CA PRO A 140 4.35 21.31 -24.91
C PRO A 140 5.01 20.47 -26.01
N MET A 141 4.42 19.33 -26.35
CA MET A 141 4.69 18.67 -27.64
C MET A 141 4.19 19.57 -28.78
N LEU A 142 5.02 19.80 -29.79
CA LEU A 142 4.63 20.55 -30.98
C LEU A 142 3.56 19.79 -31.79
N ASN A 143 2.70 20.53 -32.49
CA ASN A 143 1.63 20.02 -33.34
C ASN A 143 0.72 18.98 -32.66
N SER A 144 0.50 19.11 -31.34
CA SER A 144 -0.36 18.24 -30.54
C SER A 144 -1.55 19.04 -29.98
N PRO A 145 -2.58 19.31 -30.79
CA PRO A 145 -3.74 20.09 -30.36
C PRO A 145 -4.53 19.33 -29.27
N GLY A 146 -5.20 20.08 -28.39
CA GLY A 146 -6.13 19.51 -27.40
C GLY A 146 -5.54 19.14 -26.05
N TRP A 147 -4.22 19.26 -25.86
CA TRP A 147 -3.54 19.13 -24.57
C TRP A 147 -3.69 20.40 -23.75
N TYR A 148 -4.49 20.32 -22.67
CA TYR A 148 -4.75 21.43 -21.77
C TYR A 148 -3.74 21.46 -20.62
N THR A 149 -3.44 22.67 -20.17
CA THR A 149 -2.53 22.96 -19.05
C THR A 149 -3.26 23.78 -17.99
N PHE A 150 -2.81 23.68 -16.74
CA PHE A 150 -3.21 24.59 -15.67
C PHE A 150 -2.04 25.51 -15.35
N ALA A 151 -2.29 26.81 -15.25
CA ALA A 151 -1.27 27.81 -14.92
C ALA A 151 -1.79 28.83 -13.90
N LEU A 152 -0.86 29.45 -13.18
CA LEU A 152 -1.10 30.64 -12.37
C LEU A 152 -0.19 31.76 -12.85
N ASP A 153 -0.76 32.95 -13.07
CA ASP A 153 0.03 34.16 -13.28
C ASP A 153 0.64 34.69 -11.96
N LYS A 154 1.45 35.74 -12.05
CA LYS A 154 2.07 36.42 -10.90
C LYS A 154 1.07 36.99 -9.88
N ASN A 155 -0.20 37.18 -10.28
CA ASN A 155 -1.28 37.68 -9.43
C ASN A 155 -2.18 36.54 -8.90
N ASN A 156 -1.76 35.28 -9.05
CA ASN A 156 -2.52 34.08 -8.72
C ASN A 156 -3.79 33.87 -9.56
N LYS A 157 -3.92 34.52 -10.72
CA LYS A 157 -5.06 34.28 -11.62
C LYS A 157 -4.93 32.88 -12.23
N PRO A 158 -5.91 31.98 -12.04
CA PRO A 158 -5.89 30.64 -12.62
C PRO A 158 -6.27 30.65 -14.09
N ILE A 159 -5.56 29.83 -14.87
CA ILE A 159 -5.75 29.69 -16.31
C ILE A 159 -5.77 28.19 -16.63
N VAL A 160 -6.83 27.74 -17.31
CA VAL A 160 -6.91 26.40 -17.93
C VAL A 160 -7.06 26.57 -19.42
N ASP A 161 -6.00 26.30 -20.18
CA ASP A 161 -5.97 26.46 -21.64
C ASP A 161 -4.88 25.61 -22.31
N ALA A 162 -4.95 25.55 -23.64
CA ALA A 162 -3.97 24.85 -24.46
C ALA A 162 -2.89 25.81 -25.00
N PHE A 163 -1.63 25.40 -24.90
CA PHE A 163 -0.47 26.18 -25.32
C PHE A 163 0.37 25.44 -26.37
N THR A 164 1.14 26.21 -27.12
CA THR A 164 2.14 25.76 -28.08
C THR A 164 3.45 26.52 -27.83
N PHE A 165 4.49 26.11 -28.54
CA PHE A 165 5.83 26.67 -28.45
C PHE A 165 6.30 27.08 -29.85
N GLN A 166 7.06 28.16 -29.91
CA GLN A 166 7.79 28.55 -31.12
C GLN A 166 9.18 29.02 -30.70
N GLY A 167 10.22 28.57 -31.39
CA GLY A 167 11.58 29.04 -31.15
C GLY A 167 12.55 28.73 -32.26
N ASN A 168 13.67 29.44 -32.28
CA ASN A 168 14.79 29.26 -33.19
C ASN A 168 16.12 29.37 -32.44
N ILE A 169 17.12 28.65 -32.94
CA ILE A 169 18.53 28.92 -32.65
C ILE A 169 19.09 29.80 -33.75
N ILE A 170 19.75 30.88 -33.38
CA ILE A 170 20.37 31.86 -34.28
C ILE A 170 21.88 31.85 -34.03
N THR A 171 22.66 31.60 -35.07
CA THR A 171 24.13 31.52 -35.02
C THR A 171 24.77 32.88 -35.32
N LYS A 172 26.07 33.02 -35.04
CA LYS A 172 26.81 34.29 -35.19
C LYS A 172 26.76 34.91 -36.59
N ASP A 173 26.58 34.08 -37.62
CA ASP A 173 26.49 34.47 -39.03
C ASP A 173 25.07 34.82 -39.48
N GLY A 174 24.11 34.78 -38.55
CA GLY A 174 22.70 35.11 -38.79
C GLY A 174 21.88 33.94 -39.33
N ALA A 175 22.45 32.75 -39.51
CA ALA A 175 21.69 31.57 -39.89
C ALA A 175 20.78 31.12 -38.73
N SER A 176 19.63 30.53 -39.05
CA SER A 176 18.63 30.15 -38.05
C SER A 176 18.02 28.78 -38.30
N TYR A 177 17.77 28.02 -37.23
CA TYR A 177 17.08 26.72 -37.29
C TYR A 177 15.99 26.60 -36.21
N PRO A 178 14.80 26.06 -36.53
CA PRO A 178 13.70 25.96 -35.58
C PRO A 178 13.99 24.96 -34.44
N LEU A 179 13.60 25.35 -33.22
CA LEU A 179 13.61 24.48 -32.05
C LEU A 179 12.35 23.60 -32.03
N GLY A 180 12.55 22.30 -31.87
CA GLY A 180 11.49 21.31 -31.72
C GLY A 180 10.87 21.27 -30.32
N GLY A 181 11.56 21.81 -29.30
CA GLY A 181 11.09 21.89 -27.93
C GLY A 181 12.21 21.90 -26.90
N ILE A 182 11.83 22.05 -25.63
CA ILE A 182 12.74 22.05 -24.49
C ILE A 182 12.42 20.86 -23.57
N ASN A 183 13.44 20.08 -23.23
CA ASN A 183 13.36 18.90 -22.35
C ASN A 183 12.29 17.90 -22.79
N LYS A 184 12.28 17.54 -24.08
CA LYS A 184 11.36 16.55 -24.65
C LYS A 184 12.07 15.27 -25.04
N THR A 185 11.43 14.16 -24.71
CA THR A 185 11.68 12.87 -25.37
C THR A 185 11.06 12.88 -26.78
N TYR A 186 11.32 11.83 -27.56
CA TYR A 186 10.69 11.66 -28.86
C TYR A 186 9.18 11.41 -28.73
N TYR A 187 8.46 12.05 -29.64
CA TYR A 187 7.03 11.88 -29.88
C TYR A 187 6.76 11.93 -31.40
N TRP A 188 5.50 11.73 -31.77
CA TRP A 188 5.06 11.74 -33.17
C TRP A 188 4.07 12.87 -33.40
N TYR A 189 4.23 13.58 -34.52
CA TYR A 189 3.25 14.56 -34.98
C TYR A 189 2.02 13.83 -35.56
N GLY A 190 0.82 14.18 -35.12
CA GLY A 190 -0.42 13.69 -35.76
C GLY A 190 -0.64 14.36 -37.14
N PRO A 191 -1.61 13.92 -37.96
CA PRO A 191 -1.96 12.53 -38.30
C PRO A 191 -0.90 11.83 -39.18
N ASN A 192 0.20 12.51 -39.51
CA ASN A 192 1.21 12.03 -40.47
C ASN A 192 2.26 11.09 -39.84
N ASP A 193 2.11 10.77 -38.55
CA ASP A 193 3.00 9.89 -37.77
C ASP A 193 4.49 10.21 -37.98
N THR A 194 4.80 11.51 -38.03
CA THR A 194 6.16 11.98 -38.32
C THR A 194 6.94 12.04 -37.02
N HIS A 195 8.07 11.34 -36.98
CA HIS A 195 8.94 11.26 -35.81
C HIS A 195 9.58 12.61 -35.50
N SER A 196 9.31 13.17 -34.31
CA SER A 196 9.68 14.54 -33.91
C SER A 196 11.18 14.88 -34.00
N HIS A 197 12.05 13.89 -33.81
CA HIS A 197 13.50 14.09 -33.78
C HIS A 197 14.19 13.90 -35.15
N ILE A 198 13.47 13.49 -36.20
CA ILE A 198 14.02 13.48 -37.57
C ILE A 198 14.15 14.94 -38.03
N ASP A 199 15.33 15.31 -38.56
CA ASP A 199 15.67 16.69 -38.92
C ASP A 199 15.49 17.69 -37.74
N GLY A 200 15.44 17.22 -36.49
CA GLY A 200 15.04 18.01 -35.34
C GLY A 200 16.21 18.60 -34.55
N LEU A 201 16.01 19.81 -33.98
CA LEU A 201 16.90 20.47 -33.03
C LEU A 201 16.16 20.69 -31.70
N PHE A 202 16.60 20.05 -30.62
CA PHE A 202 15.95 20.11 -29.31
C PHE A 202 16.91 20.64 -28.24
N MET A 203 16.39 21.40 -27.29
CA MET A 203 17.18 21.97 -26.18
C MET A 203 16.98 21.16 -24.90
N TYR A 204 18.07 20.86 -24.22
CA TYR A 204 18.08 20.14 -22.94
C TYR A 204 18.79 20.98 -21.88
N THR A 205 18.11 21.21 -20.76
CA THR A 205 18.62 21.99 -19.63
C THR A 205 18.91 21.07 -18.44
N ASN A 206 19.42 21.62 -17.33
CA ASN A 206 19.67 20.85 -16.12
C ASN A 206 18.42 20.07 -15.62
N ALA A 207 17.21 20.55 -15.93
CA ALA A 207 15.96 19.87 -15.57
C ALA A 207 15.79 18.49 -16.24
N TRP A 208 16.56 18.17 -17.28
CA TRP A 208 16.54 16.83 -17.90
C TRP A 208 17.00 15.75 -16.93
N GLY A 209 18.19 15.87 -16.33
CA GLY A 209 18.62 15.05 -15.19
C GLY A 209 19.52 13.84 -15.46
N GLN A 210 19.76 13.48 -16.71
CA GLN A 210 20.64 12.37 -17.08
C GLN A 210 21.60 12.78 -18.21
N VAL A 211 22.65 11.97 -18.42
CA VAL A 211 23.63 12.22 -19.47
C VAL A 211 23.03 11.96 -20.85
N ASP A 212 22.30 10.86 -21.03
CA ASP A 212 21.69 10.55 -22.33
C ASP A 212 20.44 11.40 -22.58
N ARG A 213 20.33 12.05 -23.73
CA ARG A 213 19.11 12.80 -24.10
C ARG A 213 18.10 11.82 -24.73
N SER A 214 17.12 12.32 -25.47
CA SER A 214 16.16 11.50 -26.18
C SER A 214 16.84 10.40 -27.01
N ASN A 215 16.68 9.15 -26.59
CA ASN A 215 17.17 7.95 -27.26
C ASN A 215 16.02 7.30 -28.00
N ASP A 216 15.83 7.74 -29.25
CA ASP A 216 14.69 7.37 -30.07
C ASP A 216 14.90 6.06 -30.86
N GLY A 217 16.12 5.53 -30.90
CA GLY A 217 16.48 4.36 -31.71
C GLY A 217 16.36 4.57 -33.23
N VAL A 218 16.18 5.82 -33.68
CA VAL A 218 15.94 6.19 -35.08
C VAL A 218 17.01 7.16 -35.60
N THR A 219 17.46 8.10 -34.78
CA THR A 219 18.36 9.19 -35.20
C THR A 219 19.74 9.10 -34.54
N TYR A 220 20.76 9.56 -35.26
CA TYR A 220 22.12 9.73 -34.74
C TYR A 220 22.31 11.17 -34.24
N PRO A 221 22.58 11.39 -32.94
CA PRO A 221 22.66 12.73 -32.40
C PRO A 221 23.98 13.41 -32.77
N THR A 222 23.91 14.72 -33.01
CA THR A 222 25.02 15.68 -32.94
C THR A 222 24.68 16.70 -31.88
N GLU A 223 25.59 16.97 -30.95
CA GLU A 223 25.26 17.77 -29.78
C GLU A 223 26.16 18.98 -29.55
N VAL A 224 25.57 20.04 -29.01
CA VAL A 224 26.25 21.33 -28.81
C VAL A 224 26.06 21.80 -27.38
N LEU A 225 27.15 21.88 -26.62
CA LEU A 225 27.18 22.46 -25.27
C LEU A 225 27.25 23.98 -25.39
N VAL A 226 26.30 24.67 -24.77
CA VAL A 226 26.27 26.13 -24.68
C VAL A 226 26.30 26.54 -23.22
N GLN A 227 27.21 27.43 -22.85
CA GLN A 227 27.26 28.04 -21.51
C GLN A 227 27.43 29.55 -21.64
N ASN A 228 26.59 30.31 -20.92
CA ASN A 228 26.57 31.77 -20.96
C ASN A 228 26.47 32.33 -22.39
N GLY A 229 25.65 31.71 -23.24
CA GLY A 229 25.45 32.11 -24.64
C GLY A 229 26.62 31.82 -25.59
N ILE A 230 27.65 31.07 -25.14
CA ILE A 230 28.81 30.70 -25.94
C ILE A 230 28.88 29.19 -26.13
N ILE A 231 29.12 28.75 -27.36
CA ILE A 231 29.35 27.33 -27.68
C ILE A 231 30.66 26.88 -27.05
N LYS A 232 30.63 25.86 -26.19
CA LYS A 232 31.81 25.31 -25.52
C LYS A 232 32.33 24.06 -26.20
N GLN A 233 31.43 23.23 -26.71
CA GLN A 233 31.77 21.96 -27.33
C GLN A 233 30.73 21.60 -28.40
N VAL A 234 31.20 21.01 -29.49
CA VAL A 234 30.36 20.33 -30.48
C VAL A 234 30.81 18.86 -30.53
N ALA A 235 29.88 17.94 -30.32
CA ALA A 235 30.07 16.51 -30.48
C ALA A 235 29.34 16.05 -31.75
N ASP A 236 30.05 16.04 -32.88
CA ASP A 236 29.49 15.58 -34.15
C ASP A 236 29.30 14.06 -34.15
N ASN A 237 28.11 13.60 -34.55
CA ASN A 237 27.69 12.19 -34.50
C ASN A 237 27.97 11.50 -33.16
N GLY A 238 27.84 12.24 -32.06
CA GLY A 238 28.14 11.77 -30.72
C GLY A 238 27.40 12.56 -29.66
N ILE A 239 27.62 12.17 -28.41
CA ILE A 239 26.99 12.80 -27.26
C ILE A 239 28.01 13.49 -26.35
N ILE A 240 27.55 14.54 -25.66
CA ILE A 240 28.28 15.24 -24.61
C ILE A 240 28.04 14.52 -23.28
N GLN A 241 29.09 14.00 -22.65
CA GLN A 241 29.02 13.11 -21.47
C GLN A 241 28.78 13.87 -20.15
N MET A 242 27.75 14.73 -20.09
CA MET A 242 27.35 15.44 -18.87
C MET A 242 25.87 15.86 -18.83
N ILE A 243 25.37 15.93 -17.60
CA ILE A 243 24.56 17.04 -17.06
C ILE A 243 24.59 18.35 -17.85
N ALA A 244 23.54 18.78 -18.56
CA ALA A 244 23.47 20.19 -18.98
C ALA A 244 23.66 21.09 -17.74
N PRO A 245 24.62 22.05 -17.76
CA PRO A 245 24.98 22.82 -16.59
C PRO A 245 23.92 23.89 -16.25
N GLN A 246 23.94 24.41 -15.03
CA GLN A 246 22.96 25.43 -14.58
C GLN A 246 23.05 26.74 -15.36
N ASP A 247 24.23 27.09 -15.86
CA ASP A 247 24.50 28.31 -16.62
C ASP A 247 24.41 28.08 -18.15
N GLY A 248 23.77 26.99 -18.58
CA GLY A 248 23.78 26.57 -19.98
C GLY A 248 22.72 25.54 -20.35
N TYR A 249 22.89 25.02 -21.57
CA TYR A 249 22.04 23.97 -22.14
C TYR A 249 22.82 23.15 -23.16
N ILE A 250 22.28 22.01 -23.54
CA ILE A 250 22.79 21.19 -24.63
C ILE A 250 21.73 21.12 -25.74
N LEU A 251 22.12 21.43 -26.97
CA LEU A 251 21.29 21.16 -28.14
C LEU A 251 21.55 19.74 -28.64
N ARG A 252 20.49 19.00 -28.96
CA ARG A 252 20.56 17.72 -29.68
C ARG A 252 19.99 17.92 -31.08
N ALA A 253 20.83 17.69 -32.09
CA ALA A 253 20.50 17.84 -33.50
C ALA A 253 20.53 16.48 -34.20
N ALA A 254 19.69 16.29 -35.21
CA ALA A 254 19.74 15.12 -36.10
C ALA A 254 19.33 15.51 -37.53
N GLY A 255 19.76 14.72 -38.52
CA GLY A 255 19.46 14.97 -39.93
C GLY A 255 19.88 16.39 -40.38
N LYS A 256 18.98 17.13 -41.01
CA LYS A 256 19.23 18.52 -41.43
C LYS A 256 19.63 19.47 -40.30
N ALA A 257 19.17 19.22 -39.08
CA ALA A 257 19.62 20.01 -37.93
C ALA A 257 21.10 19.75 -37.61
N ALA A 258 21.56 18.51 -37.78
CA ALA A 258 22.97 18.19 -37.60
C ALA A 258 23.83 18.81 -38.71
N ASP A 259 23.34 18.85 -39.95
CA ASP A 259 23.99 19.57 -41.05
C ASP A 259 24.08 21.07 -40.75
N PHE A 260 23.00 21.68 -40.25
CA PHE A 260 23.00 23.06 -39.77
C PHE A 260 24.06 23.31 -38.68
N VAL A 261 24.21 22.40 -37.71
CA VAL A 261 25.27 22.49 -36.69
C VAL A 261 26.66 22.45 -37.34
N ARG A 262 26.92 21.51 -38.27
CA ARG A 262 28.22 21.39 -38.95
C ARG A 262 28.59 22.62 -39.77
N GLU A 263 27.61 23.24 -40.41
CA GLU A 263 27.81 24.40 -41.27
C GLU A 263 28.01 25.71 -40.47
N HIS A 264 27.24 25.89 -39.39
CA HIS A 264 27.08 27.21 -38.76
C HIS A 264 27.58 27.31 -37.31
N MET A 265 27.94 26.19 -36.65
CA MET A 265 28.32 26.20 -35.23
C MET A 265 29.75 25.73 -34.97
N LYS A 266 30.52 26.53 -34.22
CA LYS A 266 31.88 26.18 -33.77
C LYS A 266 32.10 26.59 -32.31
N ALA A 267 32.97 25.86 -31.61
CA ALA A 267 33.35 26.21 -30.25
C ALA A 267 33.96 27.62 -30.20
N GLY A 268 33.55 28.40 -29.20
CA GLY A 268 33.90 29.81 -29.02
C GLY A 268 32.89 30.79 -29.61
N ASP A 269 32.00 30.35 -30.51
CA ASP A 269 31.03 31.23 -31.15
C ASP A 269 29.88 31.61 -30.21
N PRO A 270 29.38 32.86 -30.28
CA PRO A 270 28.14 33.23 -29.63
C PRO A 270 26.95 32.58 -30.34
N ILE A 271 25.91 32.26 -29.57
CA ILE A 271 24.67 31.67 -30.06
C ILE A 271 23.49 32.24 -29.29
N GLN A 272 22.39 32.48 -29.99
CA GLN A 272 21.16 33.01 -29.39
C GLN A 272 20.04 31.97 -29.53
N ALA A 273 19.30 31.75 -28.45
CA ALA A 273 18.04 31.03 -28.47
C ALA A 273 16.90 32.04 -28.34
N ASP A 274 16.08 32.17 -29.37
CA ASP A 274 14.90 33.03 -29.37
C ASP A 274 13.66 32.14 -29.38
N TYR A 275 12.91 32.12 -28.29
CA TYR A 275 11.75 31.25 -28.14
C TYR A 275 10.70 31.83 -27.19
N LYS A 276 9.45 31.39 -27.38
CA LYS A 276 8.32 31.80 -26.56
C LYS A 276 7.23 30.72 -26.50
N MET A 277 6.46 30.76 -25.42
CA MET A 277 5.21 30.03 -25.24
C MET A 277 4.03 30.87 -25.71
N LEU A 278 3.07 30.25 -26.40
CA LEU A 278 1.92 30.93 -27.00
C LEU A 278 0.64 30.12 -26.74
N PRO A 279 -0.55 30.74 -26.63
CA PRO A 279 -1.79 29.99 -26.68
C PRO A 279 -1.96 29.30 -28.05
N GLN A 280 -2.58 28.12 -28.08
CA GLN A 280 -2.94 27.46 -29.34
C GLN A 280 -4.04 28.23 -30.09
N ASP A 281 -4.96 28.84 -29.34
CA ASP A 281 -5.95 29.76 -29.89
C ASP A 281 -5.35 31.17 -30.02
N ALA A 282 -5.04 31.56 -31.26
CA ALA A 282 -4.41 32.84 -31.57
C ALA A 282 -5.29 34.07 -31.24
N SER A 283 -6.58 33.88 -30.94
CA SER A 283 -7.45 34.97 -30.47
C SER A 283 -7.22 35.32 -29.00
N LYS A 284 -6.56 34.44 -28.24
CA LYS A 284 -6.24 34.65 -26.84
C LYS A 284 -4.88 35.33 -26.69
N ASN A 285 -4.77 36.18 -25.68
CA ASN A 285 -3.52 36.85 -25.35
C ASN A 285 -3.18 36.62 -23.88
N TYR A 286 -2.07 35.95 -23.62
CA TYR A 286 -1.54 35.68 -22.29
C TYR A 286 -0.12 36.20 -22.18
N ASP A 287 0.19 36.90 -21.08
CA ASP A 287 1.55 37.23 -20.69
C ASP A 287 2.19 36.01 -20.01
N VAL A 288 2.64 35.03 -20.81
CA VAL A 288 3.17 33.75 -20.30
C VAL A 288 4.44 33.95 -19.46
N ASP A 289 5.22 35.00 -19.73
CA ASP A 289 6.41 35.34 -18.94
C ASP A 289 6.05 35.78 -17.51
N SER A 290 4.79 36.18 -17.28
CA SER A 290 4.27 36.45 -15.93
C SER A 290 3.83 35.20 -15.17
N PHE A 291 3.84 34.01 -15.80
CA PHE A 291 3.37 32.80 -15.15
C PHE A 291 4.39 32.33 -14.11
N LYS A 292 3.93 32.16 -12.87
CA LYS A 292 4.77 31.62 -11.80
C LYS A 292 4.78 30.10 -11.81
N MET A 293 3.73 29.48 -12.33
CA MET A 293 3.64 28.03 -12.45
C MET A 293 2.76 27.64 -13.66
N MET A 294 3.10 26.52 -14.31
CA MET A 294 2.31 25.86 -15.34
C MET A 294 2.55 24.35 -15.23
N ILE A 295 1.50 23.55 -15.32
CA ILE A 295 1.58 22.09 -15.34
C ILE A 295 0.73 21.54 -16.49
N GLY A 296 1.35 20.64 -17.26
CA GLY A 296 0.69 19.88 -18.31
C GLY A 296 -0.37 18.95 -17.75
N GLY A 297 -1.44 18.78 -18.50
CA GLY A 297 -2.40 17.71 -18.31
C GLY A 297 -2.90 17.22 -19.65
N HIS A 298 -4.11 16.69 -19.70
CA HIS A 298 -4.66 16.07 -20.89
C HIS A 298 -5.92 16.78 -21.36
N THR A 299 -7.07 16.15 -21.15
CA THR A 299 -8.33 16.61 -21.71
C THR A 299 -9.00 17.64 -20.79
N LEU A 300 -9.65 18.65 -21.38
CA LEU A 300 -10.58 19.51 -20.66
C LEU A 300 -11.74 18.67 -20.12
N LEU A 301 -12.10 18.89 -18.86
CA LEU A 301 -13.16 18.15 -18.17
C LEU A 301 -14.38 19.01 -17.89
N VAL A 302 -14.16 20.23 -17.42
CA VAL A 302 -15.23 21.16 -17.05
C VAL A 302 -14.95 22.47 -17.72
N ASP A 303 -15.98 23.04 -18.34
CA ASP A 303 -15.96 24.39 -18.88
C ASP A 303 -17.27 25.08 -18.55
N GLN A 304 -17.18 26.31 -18.06
CA GLN A 304 -18.33 27.10 -17.61
C GLN A 304 -19.24 26.38 -16.60
N GLY A 305 -18.64 25.62 -15.67
CA GLY A 305 -19.34 24.89 -14.62
C GLY A 305 -20.16 23.70 -15.14
N GLN A 306 -19.90 23.26 -16.37
CA GLN A 306 -20.58 22.13 -17.00
C GLN A 306 -19.57 21.12 -17.57
N PRO A 307 -19.93 19.84 -17.72
CA PRO A 307 -19.08 18.86 -18.40
C PRO A 307 -18.75 19.32 -19.82
N SER A 308 -17.46 19.37 -20.17
CA SER A 308 -17.01 19.71 -21.52
C SER A 308 -16.98 18.48 -22.45
N ILE A 309 -16.90 18.72 -23.76
CA ILE A 309 -16.47 17.68 -24.69
C ILE A 309 -14.97 17.42 -24.44
N PHE A 310 -14.58 16.15 -24.42
CA PHE A 310 -13.17 15.79 -24.27
C PHE A 310 -12.37 16.27 -25.48
N THR A 311 -11.27 16.99 -25.23
CA THR A 311 -10.42 17.61 -26.25
C THR A 311 -9.40 16.64 -26.85
N LEU A 312 -9.25 15.46 -26.25
CA LEU A 312 -8.37 14.38 -26.68
C LEU A 312 -9.11 13.04 -26.64
N ASP A 313 -8.65 12.10 -27.46
CA ASP A 313 -9.14 10.72 -27.43
C ASP A 313 -8.88 10.07 -26.06
N LEU A 314 -9.88 9.34 -25.57
CA LEU A 314 -9.83 8.64 -24.30
C LEU A 314 -9.50 7.15 -24.48
N THR A 315 -9.22 6.69 -25.70
CA THR A 315 -8.73 5.33 -25.96
C THR A 315 -7.48 5.07 -25.13
N GLY A 316 -7.57 4.12 -24.18
CA GLY A 316 -6.52 3.82 -23.19
C GLY A 316 -6.70 4.46 -21.80
N LEU A 317 -7.59 5.45 -21.65
CA LEU A 317 -7.95 6.10 -20.38
C LEU A 317 -9.33 5.67 -19.84
N GLY A 318 -10.00 4.75 -20.53
CA GLY A 318 -11.33 4.26 -20.19
C GLY A 318 -11.42 3.47 -18.87
N GLY A 319 -12.64 3.06 -18.53
CA GLY A 319 -12.94 2.28 -17.32
C GLY A 319 -13.04 3.12 -16.03
N TYR A 320 -13.24 2.42 -14.93
CA TYR A 320 -13.32 3.01 -13.59
C TYR A 320 -11.97 2.84 -12.89
N ARG A 321 -11.23 3.94 -12.75
CA ARG A 321 -9.84 3.95 -12.30
C ARG A 321 -9.63 5.06 -11.30
N ALA A 322 -8.47 5.06 -10.65
CA ALA A 322 -8.04 6.19 -9.86
C ALA A 322 -7.79 7.38 -10.80
N ARG A 323 -8.15 8.59 -10.38
CA ARG A 323 -8.11 9.80 -11.21
C ARG A 323 -7.48 10.96 -10.47
N THR A 324 -6.81 11.83 -11.21
CA THR A 324 -6.28 13.09 -10.71
C THR A 324 -6.75 14.24 -11.60
N ALA A 325 -7.15 15.36 -11.00
CA ALA A 325 -7.64 16.52 -11.74
C ALA A 325 -7.29 17.85 -11.07
N LEU A 326 -7.33 18.92 -11.85
CA LEU A 326 -7.18 20.29 -11.40
C LEU A 326 -8.30 21.18 -11.96
N GLY A 327 -8.70 22.19 -11.20
CA GLY A 327 -9.61 23.22 -11.69
C GLY A 327 -9.68 24.43 -10.78
N TYR A 328 -10.51 25.40 -11.15
CA TYR A 328 -10.72 26.61 -10.36
C TYR A 328 -12.21 27.03 -10.32
N SER A 329 -12.57 27.86 -9.36
CA SER A 329 -13.93 28.37 -9.12
C SER A 329 -14.34 29.46 -10.11
N GLN A 330 -15.64 29.74 -10.22
CA GLN A 330 -16.16 30.73 -11.17
C GLN A 330 -15.62 32.15 -10.93
N ASP A 331 -15.40 32.50 -9.67
CA ASP A 331 -14.83 33.80 -9.28
C ASP A 331 -13.31 33.86 -9.38
N GLU A 332 -12.67 32.78 -9.85
CA GLU A 332 -11.21 32.64 -10.01
C GLU A 332 -10.43 32.73 -8.69
N LYS A 333 -11.11 32.66 -7.53
CA LYS A 333 -10.48 32.81 -6.21
C LYS A 333 -10.03 31.50 -5.58
N LYS A 334 -10.49 30.36 -6.08
CA LYS A 334 -10.15 29.04 -5.53
C LYS A 334 -9.59 28.12 -6.58
N ALA A 335 -8.58 27.34 -6.21
CA ALA A 335 -8.14 26.17 -6.95
C ALA A 335 -8.57 24.88 -6.25
N PHE A 336 -8.87 23.85 -7.04
CA PHE A 336 -9.25 22.52 -6.58
C PHE A 336 -8.23 21.51 -7.08
N ILE A 337 -7.57 20.83 -6.15
CA ILE A 337 -6.56 19.80 -6.41
C ILE A 337 -7.14 18.45 -6.00
N ILE A 338 -7.40 17.58 -6.97
CA ILE A 338 -8.37 16.48 -6.81
C ILE A 338 -7.70 15.13 -7.07
N THR A 339 -7.97 14.15 -6.19
CA THR A 339 -7.73 12.72 -6.46
C THR A 339 -8.98 11.89 -6.16
N ALA A 340 -9.22 10.82 -6.91
CA ALA A 340 -10.25 9.81 -6.63
C ALA A 340 -9.65 8.41 -6.67
N ASP A 341 -10.03 7.55 -5.73
CA ASP A 341 -9.33 6.28 -5.46
C ASP A 341 -9.98 5.09 -6.17
N ALA A 342 -9.18 4.09 -6.53
CA ALA A 342 -9.64 2.82 -7.09
C ALA A 342 -8.97 1.61 -6.42
N SER A 343 -9.08 1.53 -5.10
CA SER A 343 -8.54 0.44 -4.30
C SER A 343 -9.48 0.08 -3.15
N GLY A 344 -9.41 -1.18 -2.71
CA GLY A 344 -10.25 -1.73 -1.66
C GLY A 344 -11.76 -1.49 -1.92
N ASP A 345 -12.35 -0.71 -1.03
CA ASP A 345 -13.76 -0.35 -1.05
C ASP A 345 -14.12 0.76 -2.05
N SER A 346 -13.13 1.51 -2.55
CA SER A 346 -13.30 2.57 -3.53
C SER A 346 -13.28 2.03 -4.95
N LYS A 347 -14.34 2.26 -5.73
CA LYS A 347 -14.53 1.63 -7.06
C LYS A 347 -14.06 2.48 -8.24
N GLY A 348 -13.29 3.54 -8.00
CA GLY A 348 -12.74 4.43 -9.05
C GLY A 348 -13.81 5.24 -9.77
N LEU A 349 -13.39 6.28 -10.51
CA LEU A 349 -14.26 7.07 -11.37
C LEU A 349 -13.96 6.81 -12.85
N SER A 350 -15.01 6.78 -13.65
CA SER A 350 -14.90 7.02 -15.11
C SER A 350 -14.61 8.50 -15.37
N MET A 351 -14.18 8.82 -16.59
CA MET A 351 -13.91 10.22 -16.95
C MET A 351 -15.17 11.10 -16.83
N THR A 352 -16.33 10.57 -17.23
CA THR A 352 -17.62 11.28 -17.11
C THR A 352 -18.05 11.47 -15.66
N GLU A 353 -17.87 10.47 -14.79
CA GLU A 353 -18.16 10.63 -13.35
C GLU A 353 -17.20 11.63 -12.70
N LEU A 354 -15.94 11.70 -13.14
CA LEU A 354 -14.99 12.73 -12.68
C LEU A 354 -15.46 14.14 -13.08
N GLN A 355 -15.95 14.35 -14.31
CA GLN A 355 -16.55 15.64 -14.71
C GLN A 355 -17.71 16.02 -13.80
N GLN A 356 -18.63 15.07 -13.55
CA GLN A 356 -19.79 15.30 -12.69
C GLN A 356 -19.38 15.58 -11.23
N PHE A 357 -18.38 14.87 -10.71
CA PHE A 357 -17.81 15.12 -9.39
C PHE A 357 -17.25 16.55 -9.32
N MET A 358 -16.41 16.95 -10.28
CA MET A 358 -15.82 18.30 -10.36
C MET A 358 -16.89 19.39 -10.39
N VAL A 359 -17.94 19.23 -11.20
CA VAL A 359 -19.07 20.16 -11.24
C VAL A 359 -19.80 20.23 -9.89
N LYS A 360 -20.10 19.08 -9.27
CA LYS A 360 -20.81 19.03 -7.97
C LYS A 360 -20.03 19.65 -6.81
N ILE A 361 -18.69 19.67 -6.87
CA ILE A 361 -17.85 20.35 -5.86
C ILE A 361 -17.54 21.81 -6.20
N GLY A 362 -18.07 22.34 -7.31
CA GLY A 362 -17.98 23.77 -7.66
C GLY A 362 -16.83 24.17 -8.57
N VAL A 363 -16.21 23.21 -9.29
CA VAL A 363 -15.24 23.55 -10.34
C VAL A 363 -15.95 24.24 -11.51
N TRP A 364 -15.45 25.40 -11.91
CA TRP A 364 -15.95 26.15 -13.07
C TRP A 364 -15.20 25.82 -14.36
N LYS A 365 -13.88 25.68 -14.28
CA LYS A 365 -13.06 25.20 -15.39
C LYS A 365 -11.96 24.28 -14.86
N GLY A 366 -11.75 23.16 -15.51
CA GLY A 366 -10.80 22.16 -15.03
C GLY A 366 -10.46 21.07 -16.04
N LEU A 367 -9.36 20.38 -15.79
CA LEU A 367 -8.73 19.43 -16.70
C LEU A 367 -8.29 18.15 -15.99
N ASN A 368 -8.08 17.09 -16.77
CA ASN A 368 -7.58 15.81 -16.31
C ASN A 368 -6.04 15.78 -16.24
N LEU A 369 -5.50 15.25 -15.15
CA LEU A 369 -4.07 14.92 -14.98
C LEU A 369 -3.84 13.41 -15.14
N ASP A 370 -2.59 12.94 -15.03
CA ASP A 370 -2.30 11.51 -15.10
C ASP A 370 -3.02 10.73 -13.98
N GLY A 371 -3.47 9.52 -14.27
CA GLY A 371 -4.35 8.75 -13.39
C GLY A 371 -3.85 7.32 -13.14
N GLY A 372 -4.77 6.43 -12.77
CA GLY A 372 -4.48 5.04 -12.43
C GLY A 372 -3.45 4.95 -11.29
N GLY A 373 -2.46 4.07 -11.44
CA GLY A 373 -1.38 3.90 -10.46
C GLY A 373 -0.52 5.13 -10.19
N SER A 374 -0.62 6.20 -10.99
CA SER A 374 0.07 7.47 -10.73
C SER A 374 -0.66 8.31 -9.67
N THR A 375 -1.98 8.12 -9.50
CA THR A 375 -2.86 8.88 -8.60
C THR A 375 -2.39 8.79 -7.16
N GLN A 376 -1.84 9.89 -6.66
CA GLN A 376 -1.31 10.01 -5.30
C GLN A 376 -1.63 11.42 -4.79
N MET A 377 -2.07 11.51 -3.53
CA MET A 377 -2.16 12.75 -2.76
C MET A 377 -1.33 12.57 -1.49
N ALA A 378 -0.37 13.46 -1.29
CA ALA A 378 0.32 13.64 -0.02
C ALA A 378 -0.23 14.89 0.66
N ALA A 379 -0.44 14.85 1.97
CA ALA A 379 -0.75 16.04 2.76
C ALA A 379 -0.19 15.90 4.17
N ARG A 380 0.11 17.04 4.79
CA ARG A 380 0.61 17.17 6.15
C ARG A 380 -0.59 17.30 7.09
N PRO A 381 -0.84 16.30 7.96
CA PRO A 381 -1.89 16.40 8.96
C PRO A 381 -1.67 17.60 9.88
N LEU A 382 -2.74 18.12 10.47
CA LEU A 382 -2.71 19.28 11.32
C LEU A 382 -1.82 19.06 12.54
N GLY A 383 -0.86 19.96 12.74
CA GLY A 383 0.13 19.88 13.82
C GLY A 383 1.33 18.99 13.52
N GLU A 384 1.33 18.23 12.42
CA GLU A 384 2.47 17.42 11.99
C GLU A 384 3.47 18.24 11.15
N THR A 385 4.74 17.82 11.16
CA THR A 385 5.81 18.50 10.40
C THR A 385 6.07 17.89 9.03
N THR A 386 5.61 16.66 8.80
CA THR A 386 5.88 15.92 7.56
C THR A 386 4.58 15.47 6.88
N PRO A 387 4.50 15.57 5.54
CA PRO A 387 3.37 15.00 4.81
C PRO A 387 3.37 13.47 4.88
N VAL A 388 2.17 12.90 4.78
CA VAL A 388 1.88 11.47 4.66
C VAL A 388 1.04 11.21 3.40
N LEU A 389 0.99 9.97 2.95
CA LEU A 389 0.09 9.57 1.86
C LEU A 389 -1.35 9.56 2.37
N ILE A 390 -2.25 10.26 1.68
CA ILE A 390 -3.66 10.44 2.08
C ILE A 390 -4.55 9.36 1.48
N ASN A 391 -4.28 8.98 0.23
CA ASN A 391 -5.11 8.07 -0.53
C ASN A 391 -4.49 6.68 -0.65
N GLN A 392 -5.34 5.68 -0.88
CA GLN A 392 -4.85 4.34 -1.23
C GLN A 392 -4.66 4.26 -2.75
N THR A 393 -3.48 3.82 -3.19
CA THR A 393 -3.15 3.76 -4.63
C THR A 393 -3.73 2.52 -5.30
N GLU A 394 -4.05 2.61 -6.59
CA GLU A 394 -4.68 1.53 -7.40
C GLU A 394 -3.87 0.22 -7.44
N GLY A 395 -2.60 0.22 -7.04
CA GLY A 395 -1.73 -0.97 -6.99
C GLY A 395 -1.06 -1.22 -5.64
N GLY A 396 -1.49 -0.57 -4.56
CA GLY A 396 -0.91 -0.72 -3.22
C GLY A 396 0.48 -0.10 -2.99
N GLY A 397 1.20 0.27 -4.06
CA GLY A 397 2.48 0.97 -4.02
C GLY A 397 2.43 2.40 -4.57
N GLN A 398 3.41 3.23 -4.20
CA GLN A 398 3.57 4.58 -4.73
C GLN A 398 4.39 4.56 -6.03
N ARG A 399 3.75 4.85 -7.16
CA ARG A 399 4.44 4.94 -8.45
C ARG A 399 5.36 6.17 -8.49
N GLN A 400 6.56 5.97 -9.04
CA GLN A 400 7.47 7.07 -9.34
C GLN A 400 6.97 7.84 -10.56
N VAL A 401 6.76 9.14 -10.42
CA VAL A 401 6.26 10.05 -11.46
C VAL A 401 7.30 11.15 -11.76
N VAL A 402 7.10 11.90 -12.82
CA VAL A 402 8.08 12.89 -13.31
C VAL A 402 7.88 14.29 -12.73
N ASN A 403 6.64 14.61 -12.37
CA ASN A 403 6.24 15.86 -11.76
C ASN A 403 4.92 15.73 -11.00
N GLY A 404 4.55 16.81 -10.31
CA GLY A 404 3.39 16.92 -9.45
C GLY A 404 3.04 18.37 -9.15
N VAL A 405 1.95 18.58 -8.43
CA VAL A 405 1.50 19.92 -8.04
C VAL A 405 1.53 20.00 -6.53
N GLY A 406 2.31 20.91 -5.99
CA GLY A 406 2.51 21.12 -4.56
C GLY A 406 1.82 22.37 -4.05
N VAL A 407 1.34 22.31 -2.82
CA VAL A 407 0.82 23.43 -2.02
C VAL A 407 1.83 23.72 -0.93
N TYR A 408 2.19 24.99 -0.76
CA TYR A 408 3.23 25.45 0.15
C TYR A 408 2.68 26.53 1.07
N THR A 409 3.07 26.48 2.35
CA THR A 409 2.82 27.56 3.29
C THR A 409 3.86 28.67 3.10
N LEU A 410 3.38 29.91 3.01
CA LEU A 410 4.16 31.14 3.12
C LEU A 410 3.85 31.86 4.45
N ALA A 411 3.02 31.25 5.31
CA ALA A 411 2.66 31.84 6.60
C ALA A 411 3.90 31.98 7.49
N PRO A 412 4.03 33.09 8.24
CA PRO A 412 5.02 33.16 9.31
C PRO A 412 4.65 32.18 10.43
N LYS A 413 5.59 31.92 11.34
CA LYS A 413 5.25 31.27 12.60
C LYS A 413 4.36 32.20 13.42
N GLY A 414 3.22 31.71 13.85
CA GLY A 414 2.24 32.45 14.65
C GLY A 414 2.18 32.01 16.11
N ALA A 415 1.22 32.56 16.85
CA ALA A 415 0.93 32.12 18.21
C ALA A 415 0.19 30.76 18.22
N VAL A 416 0.42 29.94 19.25
CA VAL A 416 -0.29 28.66 19.42
C VAL A 416 -1.80 28.91 19.47
N LYS A 417 -2.52 28.29 18.54
CA LYS A 417 -3.98 28.37 18.43
C LYS A 417 -4.65 27.15 19.06
N GLY A 418 -4.11 25.96 18.84
CA GLY A 418 -4.72 24.73 19.29
C GLY A 418 -3.76 23.56 19.30
N LEU A 419 -4.27 22.44 19.80
CA LEU A 419 -3.55 21.18 19.85
C LEU A 419 -4.28 20.13 19.01
N THR A 420 -3.60 19.04 18.65
CA THR A 420 -4.18 17.80 18.16
C THR A 420 -3.70 16.65 19.04
N ILE A 421 -4.57 15.70 19.37
CA ILE A 421 -4.21 14.51 20.15
C ILE A 421 -3.79 13.41 19.17
N GLN A 422 -2.66 12.77 19.47
CA GLN A 422 -2.16 11.60 18.77
C GLN A 422 -2.47 10.37 19.63
N ALA A 423 -3.42 9.56 19.17
CA ALA A 423 -3.89 8.35 19.83
C ALA A 423 -4.05 7.20 18.82
N PRO A 424 -3.98 5.93 19.27
CA PRO A 424 -4.37 4.79 18.45
C PRO A 424 -5.84 4.91 18.01
N LEU A 425 -6.18 4.24 16.90
CA LEU A 425 -7.52 4.25 16.30
C LEU A 425 -8.64 3.91 17.31
N PHE A 426 -8.37 2.91 18.15
CA PHE A 426 -9.17 2.55 19.31
C PHE A 426 -8.23 1.91 20.34
N LEU A 427 -8.65 1.82 21.60
CA LEU A 427 -7.90 1.17 22.68
C LEU A 427 -8.58 -0.09 23.19
N PHE A 428 -7.81 -0.94 23.86
CA PHE A 428 -8.32 -2.09 24.61
C PHE A 428 -8.48 -1.75 26.10
N ILE A 429 -9.41 -2.44 26.79
CA ILE A 429 -9.58 -2.37 28.23
C ILE A 429 -8.27 -2.81 28.91
N GLY A 430 -7.78 -1.99 29.85
CA GLY A 430 -6.53 -2.24 30.57
C GLY A 430 -5.26 -1.84 29.81
N GLU A 431 -5.36 -1.39 28.55
CA GLU A 431 -4.21 -0.95 27.77
C GLU A 431 -3.56 0.28 28.41
N ASN A 432 -2.23 0.25 28.57
CA ASN A 432 -1.48 1.44 28.93
C ASN A 432 -1.11 2.21 27.66
N ALA A 433 -1.98 3.13 27.25
CA ALA A 433 -1.83 3.87 25.99
C ALA A 433 -1.11 5.21 26.23
N PRO A 434 0.18 5.35 25.86
CA PRO A 434 0.84 6.65 25.89
C PRO A 434 0.23 7.54 24.82
N LEU A 435 -0.49 8.56 25.23
CA LEU A 435 -1.01 9.58 24.33
C LEU A 435 0.03 10.68 24.17
N SER A 436 0.05 11.29 23.00
CA SER A 436 0.86 12.48 22.74
C SER A 436 0.03 13.53 22.04
N PHE A 437 0.59 14.72 21.87
CA PHE A 437 -0.12 15.81 21.24
C PHE A 437 0.82 16.62 20.37
N ARG A 438 0.25 17.32 19.39
CA ARG A 438 0.95 18.33 18.58
C ARG A 438 0.30 19.68 18.76
N GLY A 439 1.07 20.75 18.60
CA GLY A 439 0.56 22.11 18.58
C GLY A 439 0.48 22.64 17.17
N TYR A 440 -0.46 23.54 16.92
CA TYR A 440 -0.49 24.34 15.70
C TYR A 440 -0.79 25.81 15.99
N ASP A 441 -0.28 26.70 15.14
CA ASP A 441 -0.45 28.15 15.28
C ASP A 441 -1.73 28.67 14.62
N GLU A 442 -1.96 29.99 14.70
CA GLU A 442 -3.10 30.66 14.08
C GLU A 442 -3.19 30.50 12.55
N TYR A 443 -2.07 30.17 11.91
CA TYR A 443 -1.96 29.86 10.48
C TYR A 443 -1.95 28.35 10.20
N TYR A 444 -2.20 27.52 11.21
CA TYR A 444 -2.18 26.06 11.13
C TYR A 444 -0.80 25.46 10.78
N ASN A 445 0.29 26.21 10.99
CA ASN A 445 1.62 25.62 10.94
C ASN A 445 1.86 24.77 12.19
N PRO A 446 2.62 23.68 12.09
CA PRO A 446 3.03 22.90 13.25
C PRO A 446 3.91 23.76 14.15
N VAL A 447 3.64 23.71 15.45
CA VAL A 447 4.45 24.33 16.49
C VAL A 447 5.19 23.23 17.22
N GLU A 448 6.51 23.34 17.27
CA GLU A 448 7.31 22.52 18.18
C GLU A 448 6.92 22.88 19.61
N VAL A 449 6.27 21.96 20.31
CA VAL A 449 5.77 22.24 21.66
C VAL A 449 6.88 22.21 22.72
N GLY A 450 8.16 22.10 22.32
CA GLY A 450 9.32 22.16 23.23
C GLY A 450 9.21 21.20 24.43
N THR A 451 9.50 21.72 25.63
CA THR A 451 9.38 21.02 26.92
C THR A 451 7.96 21.09 27.53
N ALA A 452 6.95 21.54 26.77
CA ALA A 452 5.61 21.69 27.30
C ALA A 452 4.99 20.32 27.62
N THR A 453 4.70 20.09 28.89
CA THR A 453 3.91 18.94 29.35
C THR A 453 2.43 19.28 29.23
N ALA A 454 1.67 18.53 28.44
CA ALA A 454 0.21 18.66 28.47
C ALA A 454 -0.35 18.10 29.78
N ALA A 455 -1.33 18.80 30.35
CA ALA A 455 -2.21 18.23 31.36
C ALA A 455 -3.32 17.44 30.65
N TRP A 456 -3.40 16.15 30.99
CA TRP A 456 -4.35 15.20 30.43
C TRP A 456 -5.51 14.95 31.39
N SER A 457 -6.70 14.83 30.84
CA SER A 457 -7.91 14.50 31.60
C SER A 457 -8.89 13.71 30.73
N THR A 458 -9.83 13.04 31.38
CA THR A 458 -10.98 12.42 30.72
C THR A 458 -12.25 12.86 31.44
N SER A 459 -13.31 13.14 30.69
CA SER A 459 -14.63 13.40 31.27
C SER A 459 -15.47 12.13 31.42
N SER A 460 -14.99 10.99 30.92
CA SER A 460 -15.67 9.69 31.03
C SER A 460 -15.18 8.92 32.27
N LYS A 461 -16.07 8.10 32.85
CA LYS A 461 -15.69 7.12 33.89
C LYS A 461 -15.05 5.85 33.29
N LEU A 462 -14.63 5.89 32.02
CA LEU A 462 -14.17 4.72 31.25
C LEU A 462 -12.63 4.57 31.26
N GLY A 463 -11.90 5.38 32.03
CA GLY A 463 -10.46 5.24 32.20
C GLY A 463 -9.87 6.31 33.09
N SER A 464 -8.56 6.28 33.27
CA SER A 464 -7.82 7.27 34.05
C SER A 464 -6.46 7.60 33.42
N PHE A 465 -5.92 8.78 33.73
CA PHE A 465 -4.59 9.18 33.30
C PHE A 465 -3.58 9.05 34.42
N LYS A 466 -2.39 8.54 34.09
CA LYS A 466 -1.16 8.77 34.85
C LYS A 466 -0.18 9.46 33.91
N GLU A 467 0.08 10.74 34.15
CA GLU A 467 0.81 11.61 33.21
C GLU A 467 0.14 11.61 31.83
N ASN A 468 0.82 11.14 30.79
CA ASN A 468 0.27 11.01 29.44
C ASN A 468 -0.22 9.60 29.10
N ILE A 469 -0.19 8.66 30.05
CA ILE A 469 -0.64 7.28 29.84
C ILE A 469 -2.12 7.21 30.23
N PHE A 470 -2.98 6.95 29.24
CA PHE A 470 -4.38 6.65 29.47
C PHE A 470 -4.57 5.15 29.65
N THR A 471 -5.22 4.74 30.74
CA THR A 471 -5.59 3.35 31.01
C THR A 471 -7.10 3.21 31.02
N PRO A 472 -7.71 2.61 29.97
CA PRO A 472 -9.14 2.35 29.92
C PRO A 472 -9.57 1.30 30.95
N THR A 473 -10.73 1.50 31.58
CA THR A 473 -11.32 0.58 32.58
C THR A 473 -12.66 0.00 32.15
N GLY A 474 -13.21 0.43 31.01
CA GLY A 474 -14.46 -0.09 30.47
C GLY A 474 -14.65 0.28 29.00
N ALA A 475 -15.45 -0.52 28.28
CA ALA A 475 -15.71 -0.32 26.86
C ALA A 475 -16.65 0.86 26.58
N GLY A 476 -16.53 1.46 25.40
CA GLY A 476 -17.35 2.60 24.96
C GLY A 476 -16.50 3.77 24.48
N LEU A 477 -17.10 4.95 24.38
CA LEU A 477 -16.43 6.15 23.88
C LEU A 477 -15.94 7.02 25.05
N ALA A 478 -14.62 7.17 25.20
CA ALA A 478 -14.02 8.04 26.20
C ALA A 478 -13.62 9.38 25.60
N LYS A 479 -14.07 10.48 26.21
CA LYS A 479 -13.67 11.82 25.81
C LYS A 479 -12.39 12.23 26.54
N VAL A 480 -11.28 12.23 25.81
CA VAL A 480 -9.95 12.61 26.32
C VAL A 480 -9.65 14.06 26.00
N THR A 481 -8.97 14.76 26.90
CA THR A 481 -8.65 16.18 26.76
C THR A 481 -7.19 16.43 27.10
N ALA A 482 -6.48 17.08 26.18
CA ALA A 482 -5.10 17.56 26.37
C ALA A 482 -5.09 19.08 26.45
N THR A 483 -4.42 19.64 27.45
CA THR A 483 -4.26 21.09 27.62
C THR A 483 -2.79 21.45 27.80
N ALA A 484 -2.29 22.40 27.01
CA ALA A 484 -0.91 22.88 27.10
C ALA A 484 -0.87 24.38 26.79
N GLY A 485 -0.45 25.20 27.76
CA GLY A 485 -0.57 26.65 27.67
C GLY A 485 -2.03 27.09 27.49
N THR A 486 -2.32 27.83 26.42
CA THR A 486 -3.68 28.21 26.02
C THR A 486 -4.34 27.20 25.07
N GLY A 487 -3.59 26.22 24.56
CA GLY A 487 -4.09 25.22 23.63
C GLY A 487 -4.88 24.13 24.35
N THR A 488 -6.03 23.74 23.78
CA THR A 488 -6.84 22.61 24.23
C THR A 488 -7.19 21.73 23.02
N ALA A 489 -7.12 20.42 23.19
CA ALA A 489 -7.66 19.44 22.25
C ALA A 489 -8.56 18.47 22.99
N ILE A 490 -9.66 18.08 22.34
CA ILE A 490 -10.62 17.11 22.86
C ILE A 490 -10.86 16.09 21.76
N GLU A 491 -10.66 14.81 22.06
CA GLU A 491 -10.92 13.71 21.13
C GLU A 491 -11.80 12.65 21.78
N ASP A 492 -12.65 12.01 20.97
CA ASP A 492 -13.41 10.84 21.36
C ASP A 492 -12.61 9.58 21.01
N LEU A 493 -12.24 8.79 22.02
CA LEU A 493 -11.41 7.60 21.90
C LEU A 493 -12.26 6.35 22.16
N GLU A 494 -12.41 5.51 21.14
CA GLU A 494 -13.16 4.26 21.25
C GLU A 494 -12.37 3.22 22.06
N ILE A 495 -13.04 2.59 23.02
CA ILE A 495 -12.49 1.51 23.85
C ILE A 495 -13.26 0.24 23.54
N ILE A 496 -12.54 -0.77 23.06
CA ILE A 496 -13.08 -2.04 22.57
C ILE A 496 -13.08 -3.07 23.69
N GLY A 497 -14.27 -3.53 24.08
CA GLY A 497 -14.45 -4.75 24.86
C GLY A 497 -14.97 -5.88 23.99
N ARG A 498 -15.28 -7.03 24.61
CA ARG A 498 -15.74 -8.23 23.91
C ARG A 498 -16.97 -8.01 23.04
N HIS A 499 -17.90 -7.13 23.43
CA HIS A 499 -19.16 -6.91 22.72
C HIS A 499 -18.97 -6.14 21.40
N GLN A 500 -17.89 -5.38 21.28
CA GLN A 500 -17.52 -4.68 20.05
C GLN A 500 -16.71 -5.56 19.08
N LEU A 501 -16.31 -6.76 19.49
CA LEU A 501 -15.54 -7.69 18.65
C LEU A 501 -16.43 -8.56 17.77
N THR A 502 -16.11 -8.59 16.48
CA THR A 502 -16.61 -9.57 15.51
C THR A 502 -15.64 -10.74 15.35
N GLY A 503 -14.35 -10.52 15.63
CA GLY A 503 -13.32 -11.54 15.50
C GLY A 503 -12.10 -11.35 16.41
N LEU A 504 -11.43 -12.45 16.72
CA LEU A 504 -10.11 -12.53 17.37
C LEU A 504 -9.32 -13.66 16.71
N LYS A 505 -8.10 -13.40 16.23
CA LYS A 505 -7.29 -14.41 15.54
C LYS A 505 -5.86 -14.41 16.07
N ILE A 506 -5.36 -15.58 16.48
CA ILE A 506 -3.91 -15.78 16.65
C ILE A 506 -3.30 -15.95 15.25
N ASN A 507 -2.39 -15.06 14.88
CA ASN A 507 -1.66 -15.15 13.63
C ASN A 507 -0.54 -16.21 13.74
N ALA A 508 -0.87 -17.46 13.43
CA ALA A 508 0.02 -18.61 13.53
C ALA A 508 0.06 -19.44 12.24
N ASP A 509 -0.28 -18.86 11.09
CA ASP A 509 -0.52 -19.60 9.83
C ASP A 509 0.73 -20.33 9.32
N ARG A 510 1.94 -19.89 9.71
CA ARG A 510 3.24 -20.51 9.37
C ARG A 510 4.02 -21.01 10.58
N ALA A 511 3.46 -20.87 11.78
CA ALA A 511 4.07 -21.31 13.01
C ALA A 511 4.26 -22.83 13.04
N VAL A 512 5.42 -23.27 13.55
CA VAL A 512 5.76 -24.65 13.83
C VAL A 512 6.46 -24.72 15.18
N ILE A 513 6.32 -25.83 15.90
CA ILE A 513 6.98 -26.05 17.20
C ILE A 513 7.98 -27.20 17.16
N ALA A 514 8.96 -27.12 18.06
CA ALA A 514 9.93 -28.17 18.38
C ALA A 514 10.33 -28.03 19.86
N ASN A 515 11.05 -29.00 20.42
CA ASN A 515 11.63 -28.86 21.76
C ASN A 515 12.59 -27.65 21.78
N GLY A 516 12.40 -26.74 22.74
CA GLY A 516 13.18 -25.50 22.87
C GLY A 516 12.75 -24.38 21.91
N ALA A 517 11.70 -24.55 21.10
CA ALA A 517 11.26 -23.53 20.15
C ALA A 517 10.67 -22.29 20.87
N SER A 518 10.95 -21.11 20.31
CA SER A 518 10.26 -19.85 20.65
C SER A 518 9.51 -19.34 19.41
N VAL A 519 8.22 -19.07 19.53
CA VAL A 519 7.33 -18.71 18.42
C VAL A 519 6.48 -17.50 18.78
N LYS A 520 6.56 -16.41 18.02
CA LYS A 520 5.69 -15.24 18.16
C LYS A 520 4.26 -15.56 17.75
N LEU A 521 3.30 -15.09 18.54
CA LEU A 521 1.87 -15.30 18.36
C LEU A 521 1.10 -13.97 18.47
N PRO A 522 1.18 -13.09 17.46
CA PRO A 522 0.37 -11.87 17.42
C PRO A 522 -1.12 -12.22 17.47
N VAL A 523 -1.89 -11.47 18.25
CA VAL A 523 -3.35 -11.65 18.35
C VAL A 523 -4.04 -10.44 17.75
N ILE A 524 -4.79 -10.64 16.67
CA ILE A 524 -5.48 -9.58 15.95
C ILE A 524 -6.95 -9.58 16.36
N ALA A 525 -7.44 -8.45 16.86
CA ALA A 525 -8.84 -8.20 17.11
C ALA A 525 -9.49 -7.49 15.92
N MET A 526 -10.74 -7.85 15.60
CA MET A 526 -11.55 -7.27 14.54
C MET A 526 -12.83 -6.71 15.15
N THR A 527 -13.15 -5.46 14.85
CA THR A 527 -14.29 -4.73 15.44
C THR A 527 -15.53 -4.76 14.54
N SER A 528 -16.69 -4.44 15.10
CA SER A 528 -17.93 -4.26 14.35
C SER A 528 -17.91 -3.07 13.37
N ALA A 529 -16.99 -2.12 13.56
CA ALA A 529 -16.75 -1.02 12.64
C ALA A 529 -15.92 -1.43 11.40
N GLY A 530 -15.42 -2.67 11.36
CA GLY A 530 -14.56 -3.18 10.28
C GLY A 530 -13.08 -2.88 10.48
N GLU A 531 -12.70 -2.35 11.64
CA GLU A 531 -11.31 -2.04 11.97
C GLU A 531 -10.59 -3.24 12.58
N SER A 532 -9.27 -3.29 12.46
CA SER A 532 -8.45 -4.37 13.03
C SER A 532 -7.18 -3.85 13.66
N ARG A 533 -6.80 -4.40 14.82
CA ARG A 533 -5.57 -4.03 15.53
C ARG A 533 -5.02 -5.22 16.30
N GLU A 534 -3.70 -5.28 16.44
CA GLU A 534 -3.07 -6.22 17.36
C GLU A 534 -3.40 -5.83 18.81
N VAL A 535 -3.82 -6.83 19.59
CA VAL A 535 -4.06 -6.71 21.03
C VAL A 535 -2.71 -6.77 21.74
N PRO A 536 -2.37 -5.79 22.60
CA PRO A 536 -1.17 -5.85 23.41
C PRO A 536 -1.07 -7.18 24.16
N SER A 537 0.08 -7.86 24.05
CA SER A 537 0.23 -9.22 24.59
C SER A 537 0.04 -9.32 26.11
N SER A 538 0.24 -8.22 26.84
CA SER A 538 -0.02 -8.10 28.27
C SER A 538 -1.51 -8.15 28.65
N LEU A 539 -2.41 -7.96 27.68
CA LEU A 539 -3.86 -8.03 27.88
C LEU A 539 -4.44 -9.38 27.46
N ILE A 540 -3.60 -10.26 26.91
CA ILE A 540 -4.03 -11.60 26.51
C ILE A 540 -3.77 -12.58 27.63
N GLU A 541 -4.82 -13.29 28.03
CA GLU A 541 -4.70 -14.48 28.84
C GLU A 541 -4.42 -15.68 27.92
N TRP A 542 -3.33 -16.39 28.22
CA TRP A 542 -2.86 -17.51 27.40
C TRP A 542 -3.10 -18.84 28.09
N GLU A 543 -3.46 -19.84 27.30
CA GLU A 543 -3.48 -21.24 27.70
C GLU A 543 -2.84 -22.10 26.61
N VAL A 544 -1.96 -23.02 27.02
CA VAL A 544 -1.25 -23.95 26.12
C VAL A 544 -1.65 -25.38 26.48
N LEU A 545 -2.14 -26.12 25.50
CA LEU A 545 -2.54 -27.52 25.65
C LEU A 545 -1.73 -28.44 24.72
N GLY A 546 -1.58 -29.69 25.15
CA GLY A 546 -0.83 -30.74 24.45
C GLY A 546 0.65 -30.79 24.83
N VAL A 547 1.34 -29.65 24.87
CA VAL A 547 2.79 -29.56 25.15
C VAL A 547 3.07 -28.91 26.50
N LYS A 548 4.28 -29.09 27.05
CA LYS A 548 4.77 -28.23 28.14
C LYS A 548 5.37 -26.98 27.51
N GLY A 549 4.75 -25.85 27.77
CA GLY A 549 5.20 -24.55 27.34
C GLY A 549 4.34 -23.44 27.92
N GLU A 550 4.81 -22.22 27.78
CA GLU A 550 4.12 -21.01 28.23
C GLU A 550 4.25 -19.91 27.17
N VAL A 551 3.31 -18.98 27.16
CA VAL A 551 3.39 -17.78 26.32
C VAL A 551 3.80 -16.60 27.19
N VAL A 552 4.97 -16.02 26.90
CA VAL A 552 5.50 -14.86 27.62
C VAL A 552 5.70 -13.74 26.62
N ASN A 553 5.13 -12.56 26.90
CA ASN A 553 5.17 -11.40 26.00
C ASN A 553 4.69 -11.68 24.56
N GLY A 554 3.75 -12.61 24.38
CA GLY A 554 3.26 -13.02 23.06
C GLY A 554 4.15 -14.03 22.33
N GLU A 555 5.17 -14.59 22.98
CA GLU A 555 6.00 -15.67 22.44
C GLU A 555 5.74 -16.99 23.17
N LEU A 556 5.31 -18.02 22.43
CA LEU A 556 5.22 -19.39 22.92
C LEU A 556 6.61 -19.99 23.04
N LYS A 557 7.01 -20.35 24.26
CA LYS A 557 8.21 -21.11 24.57
C LYS A 557 7.85 -22.56 24.88
N VAL A 558 8.30 -23.49 24.05
CA VAL A 558 8.03 -24.92 24.20
C VAL A 558 9.23 -25.58 24.89
N SER A 559 9.06 -26.06 26.12
CA SER A 559 10.12 -26.78 26.83
C SER A 559 10.17 -28.27 26.47
N ASP A 560 9.00 -28.89 26.26
CA ASP A 560 8.88 -30.33 26.00
C ASP A 560 7.58 -30.63 25.25
N LEU A 561 7.69 -31.31 24.11
CA LEU A 561 6.57 -31.71 23.26
C LEU A 561 5.67 -32.78 23.91
N ASN A 562 6.10 -33.48 24.97
CA ASN A 562 5.37 -34.60 25.60
C ASN A 562 4.92 -35.68 24.60
N GLY A 563 5.66 -35.89 23.50
CA GLY A 563 5.28 -36.82 22.43
C GLY A 563 4.06 -36.40 21.61
N GLN A 564 3.53 -35.19 21.77
CA GLN A 564 2.44 -34.66 20.96
C GLN A 564 2.92 -34.15 19.60
N LYS A 565 2.03 -34.20 18.60
CA LYS A 565 2.30 -33.70 17.24
C LYS A 565 1.87 -32.25 17.01
N ALA A 566 1.23 -31.62 17.98
CA ALA A 566 0.82 -30.22 17.92
C ALA A 566 0.57 -29.65 19.32
N ALA A 567 0.66 -28.33 19.44
CA ALA A 567 0.14 -27.57 20.57
C ALA A 567 -1.16 -26.89 20.17
N GLN A 568 -2.12 -26.83 21.07
CA GLN A 568 -3.26 -25.91 20.95
C GLN A 568 -2.95 -24.71 21.83
N VAL A 569 -3.04 -23.51 21.26
CA VAL A 569 -2.82 -22.26 21.97
C VAL A 569 -4.12 -21.47 21.95
N ILE A 570 -4.62 -21.14 23.13
CA ILE A 570 -5.83 -20.36 23.33
C ILE A 570 -5.42 -18.97 23.82
N ALA A 571 -5.90 -17.95 23.14
CA ALA A 571 -5.75 -16.55 23.54
C ALA A 571 -7.13 -16.02 23.94
N LYS A 572 -7.22 -15.34 25.09
CA LYS A 572 -8.44 -14.69 25.54
C LYS A 572 -8.21 -13.21 25.82
N TYR A 573 -9.14 -12.38 25.38
CA TYR A 573 -9.19 -10.96 25.68
C TYR A 573 -10.61 -10.60 26.14
N ASP A 574 -10.75 -10.04 27.33
CA ASP A 574 -12.06 -9.69 27.92
C ASP A 574 -13.07 -10.87 27.86
N GLY A 575 -12.58 -12.09 28.11
CA GLY A 575 -13.38 -13.34 28.03
C GLY A 575 -13.73 -13.82 26.61
N TYR A 576 -13.37 -13.07 25.56
CA TYR A 576 -13.49 -13.45 24.15
C TYR A 576 -12.28 -14.28 23.73
N SER A 577 -12.51 -15.53 23.30
CA SER A 577 -11.43 -16.51 23.08
C SER A 577 -11.22 -16.84 21.60
N THR A 578 -9.98 -17.14 21.24
CA THR A 578 -9.62 -17.78 19.96
C THR A 578 -8.61 -18.90 20.20
N MET A 579 -8.54 -19.86 19.28
CA MET A 579 -7.61 -20.99 19.37
C MET A 579 -6.89 -21.19 18.05
N ALA A 580 -5.57 -21.38 18.13
CA ALA A 580 -4.74 -21.85 17.03
C ALA A 580 -4.15 -23.23 17.36
N VAL A 581 -3.94 -24.05 16.35
CA VAL A 581 -3.21 -25.31 16.48
C VAL A 581 -1.90 -25.22 15.71
N ILE A 582 -0.81 -25.38 16.44
CA ILE A 582 0.55 -25.24 15.93
C ILE A 582 1.19 -26.63 15.86
N PRO A 583 1.42 -27.18 14.66
CA PRO A 583 1.99 -28.50 14.49
C PRO A 583 3.47 -28.52 14.84
N VAL A 584 3.97 -29.71 15.17
CA VAL A 584 5.41 -29.99 15.18
C VAL A 584 5.97 -29.82 13.77
N GLY A 585 7.12 -29.18 13.68
CA GLY A 585 7.81 -28.95 12.40
C GLY A 585 8.35 -30.25 11.78
N GLU A 586 8.29 -30.34 10.46
CA GLU A 586 8.92 -31.39 9.65
C GLU A 586 10.06 -30.79 8.83
N ASP A 587 11.29 -31.22 9.09
CA ASP A 587 12.48 -30.71 8.43
C ASP A 587 12.67 -31.32 7.04
N LYS A 588 13.03 -30.47 6.07
CA LYS A 588 13.53 -30.89 4.76
C LYS A 588 14.88 -30.22 4.52
N VAL A 589 15.92 -31.03 4.43
CA VAL A 589 17.26 -30.59 4.09
C VAL A 589 17.26 -30.12 2.64
N TRP A 590 17.69 -28.88 2.42
CA TRP A 590 17.80 -28.28 1.09
C TRP A 590 19.24 -28.26 0.60
N TYR A 591 20.21 -28.14 1.50
CA TYR A 591 21.63 -28.08 1.19
C TYR A 591 22.45 -28.70 2.32
N ASP A 592 23.18 -29.78 2.02
CA ASP A 592 24.08 -30.48 2.95
C ASP A 592 25.44 -30.83 2.32
N LEU A 593 25.64 -30.52 1.02
CA LEU A 593 26.85 -30.78 0.22
C LEU A 593 27.33 -32.24 0.09
N ASP A 594 26.82 -33.13 0.94
CA ASP A 594 27.08 -34.56 0.94
C ASP A 594 26.13 -35.28 -0.03
N THR A 595 24.87 -34.84 -0.09
CA THR A 595 23.82 -35.41 -0.94
C THR A 595 23.22 -34.37 -1.88
N ASN A 596 22.97 -33.16 -1.37
CA ASN A 596 22.29 -32.07 -2.06
C ASN A 596 23.23 -30.86 -2.12
N ALA A 597 23.77 -30.58 -3.31
CA ALA A 597 24.65 -29.45 -3.55
C ALA A 597 24.00 -28.43 -4.48
N VAL A 598 24.09 -27.15 -4.09
CA VAL A 598 23.67 -26.00 -4.89
C VAL A 598 24.92 -25.25 -5.34
N GLN A 599 24.98 -24.82 -6.59
CA GLN A 599 26.13 -24.07 -7.09
C GLN A 599 26.28 -22.76 -6.33
N THR A 600 27.51 -22.44 -5.90
CA THR A 600 27.83 -21.28 -5.07
C THR A 600 28.94 -20.44 -5.70
N PHE A 601 28.82 -19.11 -5.61
CA PHE A 601 29.82 -18.14 -6.05
C PHE A 601 30.13 -17.16 -4.92
N SER A 602 31.26 -16.46 -5.00
CA SER A 602 31.62 -15.39 -4.07
C SER A 602 31.29 -14.01 -4.65
N ASP A 603 30.77 -13.10 -3.83
CA ASP A 603 30.66 -11.67 -4.13
C ASP A 603 31.05 -10.87 -2.89
N ALA A 604 31.45 -9.61 -3.07
CA ALA A 604 31.90 -8.73 -1.99
C ALA A 604 31.63 -7.26 -2.29
N LYS A 605 31.29 -6.49 -1.25
CA LYS A 605 31.00 -5.06 -1.35
C LYS A 605 31.47 -4.33 -0.08
N PRO A 606 31.81 -3.03 -0.13
CA PRO A 606 32.12 -2.24 -1.33
C PRO A 606 33.47 -2.64 -1.94
N LEU A 607 33.94 -1.90 -2.95
CA LEU A 607 35.25 -2.13 -3.58
C LEU A 607 36.37 -2.13 -2.53
N GLY A 608 37.21 -3.18 -2.55
CA GLY A 608 38.30 -3.38 -1.58
C GLY A 608 38.00 -4.45 -0.53
N VAL A 609 36.73 -4.80 -0.32
CA VAL A 609 36.36 -6.01 0.43
C VAL A 609 36.55 -7.23 -0.48
N THR A 610 37.01 -8.34 0.10
CA THR A 610 37.10 -9.62 -0.64
C THR A 610 36.34 -10.72 0.07
N SER A 611 35.82 -11.65 -0.74
CA SER A 611 35.11 -12.85 -0.31
C SER A 611 35.59 -14.01 -1.18
N SER A 612 35.75 -15.18 -0.59
CA SER A 612 35.99 -16.44 -1.31
C SER A 612 35.19 -17.57 -0.68
N VAL A 613 34.67 -18.45 -1.54
CA VAL A 613 33.88 -19.62 -1.13
C VAL A 613 34.57 -20.90 -1.56
N TYR A 614 34.66 -21.86 -0.63
CA TYR A 614 35.26 -23.17 -0.89
C TYR A 614 34.40 -24.29 -0.30
N ILE A 615 34.36 -25.43 -0.96
CA ILE A 615 33.83 -26.66 -0.34
C ILE A 615 35.00 -27.35 0.37
N ARG A 616 34.86 -27.64 1.67
CA ARG A 616 35.91 -28.32 2.47
C ARG A 616 35.33 -29.51 3.22
N PRO A 617 36.08 -30.61 3.36
CA PRO A 617 35.72 -31.68 4.29
C PRO A 617 36.04 -31.28 5.74
N ASP A 618 35.23 -31.74 6.68
CA ASP A 618 35.54 -31.74 8.10
C ASP A 618 36.35 -32.99 8.50
N GLU A 619 36.64 -33.16 9.80
CA GLU A 619 37.40 -34.30 10.33
C GLU A 619 36.73 -35.66 10.10
N LYS A 620 35.41 -35.68 9.86
CA LYS A 620 34.60 -36.87 9.57
C LYS A 620 34.34 -37.05 8.08
N ASN A 621 34.96 -36.22 7.24
CA ASN A 621 34.78 -36.16 5.79
C ASN A 621 33.39 -35.69 5.31
N ASN A 622 32.63 -35.02 6.18
CA ASN A 622 31.41 -34.29 5.79
C ASN A 622 31.80 -32.96 5.14
N LYS A 623 31.15 -32.61 4.03
CA LYS A 623 31.50 -31.39 3.28
C LYS A 623 30.71 -30.20 3.77
N TYR A 624 31.37 -29.06 3.93
CA TYR A 624 30.73 -27.79 4.26
C TYR A 624 31.21 -26.66 3.34
N LEU A 625 30.41 -25.59 3.28
CA LEU A 625 30.75 -24.36 2.58
C LEU A 625 31.56 -23.44 3.49
N ALA A 626 32.84 -23.25 3.18
CA ALA A 626 33.69 -22.26 3.83
C ALA A 626 33.53 -20.89 3.14
N LEU A 627 33.03 -19.90 3.87
CA LEU A 627 32.99 -18.50 3.45
C LEU A 627 34.13 -17.75 4.15
N GLN A 628 35.16 -17.41 3.39
CA GLN A 628 36.30 -16.61 3.84
C GLN A 628 36.09 -15.15 3.45
N TYR A 629 36.43 -14.23 4.35
CA TYR A 629 36.23 -12.79 4.17
C TYR A 629 37.48 -11.98 4.56
N ASP A 630 37.65 -10.83 3.89
CA ASP A 630 38.61 -9.79 4.24
C ASP A 630 37.97 -8.42 4.10
N PHE A 631 37.68 -7.80 5.25
CA PHE A 631 37.09 -6.49 5.44
C PHE A 631 38.13 -5.38 5.71
N SER A 632 39.43 -5.65 5.52
CA SER A 632 40.47 -4.63 5.74
C SER A 632 40.43 -3.49 4.70
N GLY A 633 39.78 -3.71 3.55
CA GLY A 633 39.44 -2.67 2.57
C GLY A 633 38.01 -2.12 2.74
N GLY A 634 37.60 -1.20 1.86
CA GLY A 634 36.20 -0.73 1.80
C GLY A 634 35.82 0.47 2.69
N GLY A 635 36.79 1.15 3.30
CA GLY A 635 36.57 2.35 4.14
C GLY A 635 36.34 2.03 5.63
N THR A 636 36.52 3.02 6.51
CA THR A 636 36.50 2.84 7.99
C THR A 636 35.15 3.12 8.67
N GLU A 637 34.15 3.56 7.90
CA GLU A 637 32.81 3.90 8.41
C GLU A 637 31.68 3.34 7.53
N ALA A 638 32.03 2.59 6.49
CA ALA A 638 31.06 1.96 5.60
C ALA A 638 30.77 0.53 6.06
N ASP A 639 29.52 0.12 5.90
CA ASP A 639 29.16 -1.30 6.01
C ASP A 639 29.89 -2.11 4.92
N LYS A 640 30.34 -3.30 5.30
CA LYS A 640 31.09 -4.22 4.43
C LYS A 640 30.39 -5.57 4.40
N TRP A 641 30.40 -6.21 3.24
CA TRP A 641 29.67 -7.44 2.98
C TRP A 641 30.51 -8.46 2.23
N ALA A 642 30.49 -9.70 2.71
CA ALA A 642 31.10 -10.86 2.06
C ALA A 642 30.01 -11.92 1.85
N PHE A 643 29.73 -12.23 0.58
CA PHE A 643 28.63 -13.10 0.18
C PHE A 643 29.14 -14.46 -0.28
N ALA A 644 28.40 -15.50 0.10
CA ALA A 644 28.23 -16.71 -0.68
C ALA A 644 26.88 -16.62 -1.42
N THR A 645 26.92 -16.45 -2.73
CA THR A 645 25.71 -16.39 -3.58
C THR A 645 25.38 -17.77 -4.11
N LEU A 646 24.09 -18.13 -4.14
CA LEU A 646 23.61 -19.47 -4.49
C LEU A 646 22.78 -19.43 -5.78
N ASP A 647 22.74 -20.55 -6.50
CA ASP A 647 21.96 -20.68 -7.74
C ASP A 647 20.45 -20.61 -7.49
N THR A 648 19.86 -19.47 -7.86
CA THR A 648 18.44 -19.17 -7.69
C THR A 648 17.53 -19.93 -8.66
N ARG A 649 18.04 -20.81 -9.51
CA ARG A 649 17.19 -21.71 -10.32
C ARG A 649 16.51 -22.78 -9.47
N ILE A 650 17.04 -23.08 -8.29
CA ILE A 650 16.52 -24.10 -7.38
C ILE A 650 15.46 -23.47 -6.46
N VAL A 651 14.24 -23.98 -6.57
CA VAL A 651 13.06 -23.47 -5.86
C VAL A 651 12.84 -24.25 -4.57
N ILE A 652 12.53 -23.53 -3.50
CA ILE A 652 12.01 -24.08 -2.24
C ILE A 652 10.49 -24.00 -2.30
N GLU A 653 9.90 -25.14 -2.66
CA GLU A 653 8.45 -25.29 -2.80
C GLU A 653 7.73 -25.25 -1.45
N GLY A 654 6.44 -24.90 -1.48
CA GLY A 654 5.59 -24.80 -0.29
C GLY A 654 5.88 -23.56 0.57
N GLN A 655 5.46 -23.61 1.84
CA GLN A 655 5.52 -22.47 2.76
C GLN A 655 6.22 -22.86 4.07
N PRO A 656 7.56 -22.97 4.10
CA PRO A 656 8.28 -23.25 5.34
C PRO A 656 8.08 -22.15 6.39
N GLY A 657 7.98 -22.58 7.65
CA GLY A 657 7.86 -21.72 8.82
C GLY A 657 9.21 -21.26 9.35
N GLN A 658 10.25 -22.10 9.23
CA GLN A 658 11.60 -21.79 9.72
C GLN A 658 12.67 -22.15 8.69
N MET A 659 13.81 -21.48 8.82
CA MET A 659 15.08 -21.83 8.17
C MET A 659 16.09 -22.17 9.26
N LYS A 660 16.77 -23.30 9.12
CA LYS A 660 17.87 -23.74 9.98
C LYS A 660 19.15 -23.82 9.18
N MET A 661 20.28 -23.59 9.84
CA MET A 661 21.60 -23.86 9.28
C MET A 661 22.60 -24.15 10.38
N ARG A 662 23.57 -25.01 10.11
CA ARG A 662 24.73 -25.21 10.99
C ARG A 662 25.85 -24.28 10.56
N VAL A 663 26.44 -23.60 11.54
CA VAL A 663 27.49 -22.62 11.33
C VAL A 663 28.67 -22.90 12.22
N ASN A 664 29.83 -23.11 11.62
CA ASN A 664 31.12 -23.15 12.29
C ASN A 664 31.60 -21.71 12.51
N GLY A 665 31.41 -21.21 13.73
CA GLY A 665 31.71 -19.82 14.08
C GLY A 665 33.21 -19.57 14.28
N ASP A 666 33.60 -18.32 14.07
CA ASP A 666 34.99 -17.86 14.16
C ASP A 666 35.21 -16.77 15.22
N GLU A 667 34.23 -16.55 16.11
CA GLU A 667 34.23 -15.52 17.16
C GLU A 667 34.42 -14.08 16.64
N SER A 668 34.12 -13.83 15.37
CA SER A 668 34.39 -12.55 14.73
C SER A 668 33.48 -11.39 15.13
N LEU A 669 32.38 -11.68 15.82
CA LEU A 669 31.30 -10.72 16.13
C LEU A 669 30.64 -10.09 14.89
N ASN A 670 30.93 -10.60 13.68
CA ASN A 670 30.26 -10.20 12.45
C ASN A 670 28.80 -10.70 12.42
N TRP A 671 27.95 -10.00 11.67
CA TRP A 671 26.53 -10.29 11.55
C TRP A 671 26.28 -11.24 10.38
N LEU A 672 25.71 -12.41 10.66
CA LEU A 672 25.34 -13.42 9.66
C LEU A 672 23.89 -13.24 9.20
N ARG A 673 23.70 -13.21 7.87
CA ARG A 673 22.42 -12.98 7.22
C ARG A 673 22.22 -13.88 5.99
N ALA A 674 20.98 -13.95 5.51
CA ALA A 674 20.63 -14.56 4.23
C ALA A 674 19.71 -13.65 3.40
N GLU A 675 19.79 -13.76 2.08
CA GLU A 675 18.83 -13.15 1.13
C GLU A 675 17.92 -14.25 0.57
N LEU A 676 16.62 -14.07 0.75
CA LEU A 676 15.58 -14.92 0.19
C LEU A 676 14.86 -14.17 -0.93
N LEU A 677 14.93 -14.68 -2.15
CA LEU A 677 14.19 -14.16 -3.30
C LEU A 677 12.81 -14.81 -3.32
N ASP A 678 11.77 -14.00 -3.21
CA ASP A 678 10.38 -14.45 -3.19
C ASP A 678 9.76 -14.57 -4.59
N ASN A 679 8.53 -15.06 -4.67
CA ASN A 679 7.85 -15.31 -5.94
C ASN A 679 7.47 -14.01 -6.69
N SER A 680 7.45 -12.86 -6.01
CA SER A 680 7.23 -11.56 -6.64
C SER A 680 8.51 -10.97 -7.24
N GLY A 681 9.67 -11.59 -6.97
CA GLY A 681 10.99 -11.07 -7.34
C GLY A 681 11.59 -10.13 -6.29
N LYS A 682 10.98 -10.04 -5.10
CA LYS A 682 11.46 -9.21 -3.98
C LYS A 682 12.45 -10.00 -3.12
N ILE A 683 13.52 -9.31 -2.70
CA ILE A 683 14.55 -9.86 -1.81
C ILE A 683 14.20 -9.53 -0.36
N HIS A 684 14.13 -10.57 0.47
CA HIS A 684 13.99 -10.47 1.93
C HIS A 684 15.32 -10.77 2.59
N ARG A 685 15.81 -9.85 3.41
CA ARG A 685 17.05 -10.03 4.18
C ARG A 685 16.71 -10.57 5.56
N VAL A 686 17.11 -11.80 5.81
CA VAL A 686 16.81 -12.56 7.02
C VAL A 686 18.03 -12.57 7.93
N ASP A 687 17.84 -12.20 9.19
CA ASP A 687 18.90 -12.16 10.18
C ASP A 687 19.08 -13.54 10.81
N ILE A 688 20.26 -14.15 10.65
CA ILE A 688 20.57 -15.48 11.19
C ILE A 688 21.18 -15.37 12.59
N ALA A 689 22.22 -14.55 12.72
CA ALA A 689 22.87 -14.27 14.01
C ALA A 689 23.50 -12.88 13.99
N ARG A 690 23.06 -12.00 14.90
CA ARG A 690 23.57 -10.62 14.98
C ARG A 690 25.06 -10.54 15.27
N ASN A 691 25.56 -11.42 16.14
CA ASN A 691 26.97 -11.49 16.49
C ASN A 691 27.41 -12.95 16.48
N ILE A 692 28.43 -13.29 15.67
CA ILE A 692 29.11 -14.58 15.76
C ILE A 692 30.10 -14.54 16.93
N ASN A 693 29.59 -14.83 18.14
CA ASN A 693 30.36 -14.81 19.39
C ASN A 693 30.70 -16.22 19.91
N TRP A 694 30.75 -17.20 19.01
CA TRP A 694 31.09 -18.58 19.33
C TRP A 694 32.12 -19.13 18.35
N LYS A 695 32.83 -20.16 18.81
CA LYS A 695 33.72 -20.98 18.01
C LYS A 695 33.14 -22.39 17.84
N GLY A 696 33.34 -23.00 16.68
CA GLY A 696 32.85 -24.35 16.42
C GLY A 696 31.42 -24.38 15.86
N TRP A 697 30.93 -25.58 15.59
CA TRP A 697 29.61 -25.81 14.97
C TRP A 697 28.46 -25.53 15.94
N LYS A 698 27.52 -24.70 15.49
CA LYS A 698 26.26 -24.39 16.18
C LYS A 698 25.10 -24.39 15.17
N GLU A 699 23.97 -24.99 15.53
CA GLU A 699 22.74 -24.86 14.74
C GLU A 699 22.04 -23.53 15.09
N LEU A 700 21.64 -22.79 14.05
CA LEU A 700 20.92 -21.53 14.14
C LEU A 700 19.56 -21.72 13.47
N THR A 701 18.51 -21.17 14.09
CA THR A 701 17.14 -21.23 13.56
C THR A 701 16.59 -19.83 13.41
N VAL A 702 15.94 -19.57 12.28
CA VAL A 702 15.24 -18.31 12.01
C VAL A 702 13.78 -18.58 11.71
N ASN A 703 12.89 -17.81 12.35
CA ASN A 703 11.47 -17.85 12.06
C ASN A 703 11.18 -17.01 10.81
N LEU A 704 10.79 -17.68 9.73
CA LEU A 704 10.46 -17.02 8.46
C LEU A 704 9.09 -16.33 8.52
N SER A 705 8.28 -16.58 9.55
CA SER A 705 6.98 -15.93 9.75
C SER A 705 7.11 -14.46 10.13
N ASP A 706 8.28 -14.06 10.64
CA ASP A 706 8.61 -12.67 10.98
C ASP A 706 8.81 -11.79 9.71
N TYR A 707 8.76 -12.40 8.52
CA TYR A 707 8.98 -11.74 7.24
C TYR A 707 7.77 -11.93 6.30
N PRO A 708 7.31 -10.86 5.60
CA PRO A 708 6.17 -10.91 4.68
C PRO A 708 6.59 -11.49 3.32
N ILE A 709 6.85 -12.79 3.29
CA ILE A 709 7.44 -13.50 2.14
C ILE A 709 6.36 -14.15 1.27
N ASP A 710 6.44 -13.92 -0.05
CA ASP A 710 5.61 -14.58 -1.05
C ASP A 710 6.26 -15.88 -1.56
N PHE A 711 5.64 -17.02 -1.29
CA PHE A 711 6.16 -18.34 -1.68
C PHE A 711 5.80 -18.73 -3.13
N PRO A 712 6.57 -19.62 -3.79
CA PRO A 712 7.80 -20.27 -3.29
C PRO A 712 9.01 -19.33 -3.29
N ILE A 713 10.07 -19.72 -2.59
CA ILE A 713 11.28 -18.88 -2.40
C ILE A 713 12.53 -19.52 -2.99
N ARG A 714 13.59 -18.73 -3.13
CA ARG A 714 14.96 -19.19 -3.44
C ARG A 714 15.92 -18.55 -2.45
N VAL A 715 16.96 -19.29 -2.03
CA VAL A 715 18.07 -18.67 -1.30
C VAL A 715 18.99 -18.04 -2.32
N GLN A 716 19.11 -16.72 -2.29
CA GLN A 716 19.99 -15.96 -3.18
C GLN A 716 21.41 -15.86 -2.62
N SER A 717 21.54 -15.60 -1.32
CA SER A 717 22.85 -15.52 -0.67
C SER A 717 22.79 -15.86 0.82
N VAL A 718 23.91 -16.33 1.36
CA VAL A 718 24.23 -16.31 2.79
C VAL A 718 25.50 -15.48 2.94
N TYR A 719 25.49 -14.49 3.83
CA TYR A 719 26.52 -13.46 3.82
C TYR A 719 26.80 -12.88 5.20
N LEU A 720 28.01 -12.37 5.35
CA LEU A 720 28.47 -11.65 6.53
C LEU A 720 28.38 -10.15 6.31
N VAL A 721 28.00 -9.42 7.36
CA VAL A 721 28.03 -7.97 7.45
C VAL A 721 29.00 -7.56 8.55
N ASN A 722 29.89 -6.64 8.23
CA ASN A 722 30.68 -5.89 9.19
C ASN A 722 30.19 -4.44 9.12
N GLU A 723 29.35 -4.05 10.08
CA GLU A 723 28.70 -2.73 10.11
C GLU A 723 29.71 -1.62 10.41
N GLY A 724 29.55 -0.45 9.79
CA GLY A 724 30.46 0.68 9.98
C GLY A 724 30.48 1.21 11.43
N GLN A 725 29.39 1.03 12.17
CA GLN A 725 29.33 1.37 13.60
C GLN A 725 29.82 0.20 14.49
N GLY A 726 30.79 0.47 15.38
CA GLY A 726 31.43 -0.53 16.24
C GLY A 726 32.32 -1.52 15.47
N GLN A 727 32.79 -1.12 14.29
CA GLN A 727 33.60 -1.95 13.39
C GLN A 727 34.92 -2.42 14.04
N ASP A 728 35.48 -1.61 14.94
CA ASP A 728 36.70 -1.86 15.71
C ASP A 728 36.59 -3.03 16.70
N GLU A 729 35.36 -3.41 17.09
CA GLU A 729 35.12 -4.57 17.95
C GLU A 729 35.06 -5.90 17.17
N ARG A 730 35.03 -5.87 15.84
CA ARG A 730 34.79 -7.05 14.98
C ARG A 730 36.04 -7.47 14.22
N ALA A 731 36.18 -8.77 13.97
CA ALA A 731 37.30 -9.26 13.18
C ALA A 731 37.19 -8.85 11.71
N GLU A 732 38.24 -8.24 11.17
CA GLU A 732 38.31 -7.85 9.77
C GLU A 732 38.54 -9.03 8.82
N LYS A 733 39.20 -10.10 9.29
CA LYS A 733 39.51 -11.27 8.45
C LYS A 733 39.14 -12.54 9.19
N GLY A 734 38.58 -13.50 8.47
CA GLY A 734 38.20 -14.77 9.05
C GLY A 734 37.56 -15.70 8.06
N GLN A 735 36.98 -16.77 8.59
CA GLN A 735 36.28 -17.78 7.80
C GLN A 735 35.24 -18.46 8.67
N ILE A 736 34.01 -18.54 8.18
CA ILE A 736 32.96 -19.38 8.76
C ILE A 736 32.72 -20.62 7.89
N GLY A 737 32.23 -21.68 8.51
CA GLY A 737 31.67 -22.84 7.80
C GLY A 737 30.14 -22.80 7.84
N ILE A 738 29.47 -23.14 6.74
CA ILE A 738 28.01 -23.24 6.64
C ILE A 738 27.66 -24.62 6.11
N ASP A 739 26.70 -25.27 6.76
CA ASP A 739 26.23 -26.61 6.40
C ASP A 739 24.75 -26.82 6.78
N ASP A 740 24.14 -27.90 6.30
CA ASP A 740 22.80 -28.38 6.67
C ASP A 740 21.70 -27.30 6.60
N ILE A 741 21.66 -26.50 5.53
CA ILE A 741 20.58 -25.52 5.34
C ILE A 741 19.27 -26.30 5.13
N THR A 742 18.37 -26.13 6.10
CA THR A 742 17.17 -26.94 6.27
C THR A 742 15.97 -26.03 6.41
N PHE A 743 14.86 -26.41 5.78
CA PHE A 743 13.59 -25.71 5.92
C PHE A 743 12.60 -26.54 6.70
N THR A 744 11.99 -25.95 7.72
CA THR A 744 11.00 -26.62 8.56
C THR A 744 9.60 -26.27 8.09
N TYR A 745 8.85 -27.30 7.72
CA TYR A 745 7.47 -27.20 7.25
C TYR A 745 6.49 -27.53 8.35
N ARG A 746 5.25 -27.08 8.19
CA ARG A 746 4.16 -27.51 9.08
C ARG A 746 3.94 -29.02 8.94
N GLY A 747 4.05 -29.74 10.05
CA GLY A 747 3.71 -31.14 10.09
C GLY A 747 2.20 -31.40 10.04
N SER A 748 1.85 -32.68 9.93
CA SER A 748 0.45 -33.12 9.93
C SER A 748 -0.24 -32.88 11.28
N LEU A 749 -1.49 -32.38 11.22
CA LEU A 749 -2.33 -32.25 12.41
C LEU A 749 -2.93 -33.61 12.82
N PRO A 750 -3.04 -33.89 14.13
CA PRO A 750 -3.75 -35.07 14.63
C PRO A 750 -5.20 -35.09 14.12
N GLN A 751 -5.64 -36.25 13.64
CA GLN A 751 -7.04 -36.45 13.27
C GLN A 751 -7.87 -36.84 14.52
N PRO A 752 -9.07 -36.27 14.71
CA PRO A 752 -9.97 -36.69 15.78
C PRO A 752 -10.37 -38.16 15.65
N SER A 753 -10.74 -38.80 16.77
CA SER A 753 -11.30 -40.16 16.77
C SER A 753 -12.62 -40.22 15.99
N ASN A 754 -12.76 -41.25 15.14
CA ASN A 754 -13.97 -41.49 14.34
C ASN A 754 -15.02 -42.31 15.13
N ASN A 755 -15.52 -41.74 16.22
CA ASN A 755 -16.56 -42.36 17.03
C ASN A 755 -17.94 -42.04 16.47
N SER A 756 -18.90 -42.95 16.64
CA SER A 756 -20.30 -42.77 16.24
C SER A 756 -21.19 -42.69 17.47
N VAL A 757 -22.10 -41.73 17.51
CA VAL A 757 -23.12 -41.57 18.57
C VAL A 757 -24.50 -41.53 17.94
N SER A 758 -25.40 -42.43 18.32
CA SER A 758 -26.79 -42.48 17.85
C SER A 758 -27.77 -42.17 18.98
N LEU A 759 -28.51 -41.07 18.84
CA LEU A 759 -29.44 -40.49 19.80
C LEU A 759 -30.86 -40.52 19.23
N THR A 760 -31.89 -40.54 20.07
CA THR A 760 -33.29 -40.37 19.63
C THR A 760 -33.95 -39.25 20.43
N VAL A 761 -34.61 -38.31 19.74
CA VAL A 761 -35.29 -37.18 20.41
C VAL A 761 -36.35 -37.69 21.37
N GLY A 762 -36.32 -37.21 22.62
CA GLY A 762 -37.23 -37.62 23.70
C GLY A 762 -36.89 -38.97 24.34
N ASN A 763 -35.83 -39.65 23.92
CA ASN A 763 -35.40 -40.93 24.50
C ASN A 763 -34.03 -40.80 25.17
N LYS A 764 -33.88 -41.41 26.35
CA LYS A 764 -32.62 -41.45 27.10
C LYS A 764 -31.67 -42.55 26.62
N ALA A 765 -32.17 -43.57 25.91
CA ALA A 765 -31.31 -44.60 25.33
C ALA A 765 -30.46 -44.02 24.19
N VAL A 766 -29.15 -44.29 24.23
CA VAL A 766 -28.16 -43.83 23.25
C VAL A 766 -27.21 -44.97 22.92
N SER A 767 -26.63 -44.97 21.73
CA SER A 767 -25.56 -45.91 21.34
C SER A 767 -24.27 -45.16 21.02
N VAL A 768 -23.16 -45.60 21.60
CA VAL A 768 -21.80 -45.10 21.28
C VAL A 768 -21.02 -46.25 20.67
N ASN A 769 -20.59 -46.12 19.42
CA ASN A 769 -19.91 -47.18 18.67
C ASN A 769 -20.64 -48.54 18.71
N GLY A 770 -21.98 -48.53 18.67
CA GLY A 770 -22.81 -49.73 18.75
C GLY A 770 -23.10 -50.24 20.16
N LYS A 771 -22.46 -49.67 21.20
CA LYS A 771 -22.70 -50.02 22.61
C LYS A 771 -23.78 -49.12 23.22
N GLY A 772 -24.83 -49.74 23.76
CA GLY A 772 -25.92 -49.03 24.44
C GLY A 772 -25.46 -48.36 25.74
N MET A 773 -25.90 -47.12 25.95
CA MET A 773 -25.75 -46.33 27.18
C MET A 773 -27.07 -45.58 27.47
N THR A 774 -27.12 -44.85 28.58
CA THR A 774 -28.30 -44.05 28.97
C THR A 774 -27.88 -42.64 29.34
N LEU A 775 -28.57 -41.65 28.76
CA LEU A 775 -28.42 -40.24 29.06
C LEU A 775 -29.18 -39.87 30.33
N GLU A 776 -28.65 -38.94 31.11
CA GLU A 776 -29.38 -38.30 32.20
C GLU A 776 -30.55 -37.45 31.68
N GLN A 777 -30.34 -36.74 30.56
CA GLN A 777 -31.34 -35.91 29.86
C GLN A 777 -31.41 -36.30 28.38
N ALA A 778 -32.62 -36.56 27.88
CA ALA A 778 -32.85 -36.88 26.47
C ALA A 778 -32.66 -35.62 25.58
N PRO A 779 -32.28 -35.77 24.30
CA PRO A 779 -32.33 -34.68 23.34
C PRO A 779 -33.76 -34.14 23.22
N VAL A 780 -33.91 -32.82 23.10
CA VAL A 780 -35.21 -32.14 23.04
C VAL A 780 -35.28 -31.22 21.83
N ILE A 781 -36.50 -30.88 21.40
CA ILE A 781 -36.72 -29.86 20.38
C ILE A 781 -37.22 -28.60 21.08
N VAL A 782 -36.52 -27.49 20.86
CA VAL A 782 -36.87 -26.15 21.34
C VAL A 782 -36.95 -25.24 20.12
N GLU A 783 -38.11 -24.61 19.88
CA GLU A 783 -38.32 -23.71 18.74
C GLU A 783 -37.88 -24.30 17.39
N GLY A 784 -38.16 -25.59 17.17
CA GLY A 784 -37.79 -26.30 15.93
C GLY A 784 -36.32 -26.74 15.84
N ASN A 785 -35.51 -26.50 16.86
CA ASN A 785 -34.09 -26.86 16.90
C ASN A 785 -33.83 -27.97 17.91
N THR A 786 -33.04 -28.97 17.53
CA THR A 786 -32.67 -30.05 18.45
C THR A 786 -31.52 -29.63 19.37
N LEU A 787 -31.74 -29.73 20.67
CA LEU A 787 -30.70 -29.54 21.68
C LEU A 787 -30.27 -30.87 22.27
N ILE A 788 -28.96 -31.00 22.50
CA ILE A 788 -28.32 -32.22 23.01
C ILE A 788 -27.50 -31.94 24.28
N PRO A 789 -27.35 -32.93 25.19
CA PRO A 789 -26.48 -32.79 26.36
C PRO A 789 -25.01 -32.74 25.94
N ILE A 790 -24.42 -31.54 25.99
CA ILE A 790 -23.14 -31.27 25.30
C ILE A 790 -21.97 -32.10 25.84
N ARG A 791 -21.88 -32.26 27.17
CA ARG A 791 -20.79 -33.01 27.81
C ARG A 791 -20.74 -34.46 27.31
N PHE A 792 -21.86 -35.18 27.40
CA PHE A 792 -21.92 -36.58 26.97
C PHE A 792 -21.53 -36.74 25.49
N VAL A 793 -22.12 -35.91 24.61
CA VAL A 793 -21.91 -36.06 23.16
C VAL A 793 -20.47 -35.71 22.77
N THR A 794 -19.92 -34.62 23.31
CA THR A 794 -18.55 -34.22 23.03
C THR A 794 -17.55 -35.25 23.57
N ASP A 795 -17.71 -35.74 24.79
CA ASP A 795 -16.81 -36.76 25.37
C ASP A 795 -16.83 -38.04 24.54
N ALA A 796 -18.02 -38.49 24.12
CA ALA A 796 -18.19 -39.66 23.27
C ALA A 796 -17.55 -39.48 21.87
N LEU A 797 -17.50 -38.25 21.34
CA LEU A 797 -16.90 -37.93 20.04
C LEU A 797 -15.44 -37.47 20.14
N GLY A 798 -14.80 -37.62 21.30
CA GLY A 798 -13.37 -37.37 21.52
C GLY A 798 -13.00 -35.90 21.64
N GLY A 799 -13.92 -35.06 22.14
CA GLY A 799 -13.63 -33.69 22.55
C GLY A 799 -13.59 -33.52 24.07
N THR A 800 -13.57 -32.28 24.52
CA THR A 800 -13.64 -31.91 25.93
C THR A 800 -14.58 -30.74 26.12
N VAL A 801 -15.33 -30.76 27.23
CA VAL A 801 -16.24 -29.68 27.62
C VAL A 801 -15.77 -29.08 28.94
N ARG A 802 -15.66 -27.75 28.97
CA ARG A 802 -15.34 -26.96 30.17
C ARG A 802 -16.49 -26.05 30.53
N TRP A 803 -16.71 -25.84 31.82
CA TRP A 803 -17.72 -24.94 32.36
C TRP A 803 -17.04 -23.80 33.10
N ASP A 804 -17.47 -22.58 32.82
CA ASP A 804 -17.14 -21.38 33.56
C ASP A 804 -18.41 -20.86 34.23
N ASP A 805 -18.44 -20.90 35.56
CA ASP A 805 -19.62 -20.53 36.34
C ASP A 805 -19.83 -19.01 36.40
N GLN A 806 -18.74 -18.23 36.41
CA GLN A 806 -18.81 -16.77 36.48
C GLN A 806 -19.38 -16.19 35.19
N GLU A 807 -18.92 -16.70 34.06
CA GLU A 807 -19.38 -16.30 32.74
C GLU A 807 -20.65 -17.04 32.29
N ARG A 808 -21.10 -18.05 33.04
CA ARG A 808 -22.17 -18.96 32.62
C ARG A 808 -21.90 -19.50 31.20
N LYS A 809 -20.66 -19.93 30.97
CA LYS A 809 -20.11 -20.26 29.65
C LYS A 809 -19.69 -21.72 29.57
N VAL A 810 -20.03 -22.37 28.46
CA VAL A 810 -19.49 -23.66 28.05
C VAL A 810 -18.45 -23.46 26.96
N THR A 811 -17.28 -24.06 27.15
CA THR A 811 -16.24 -24.14 26.12
C THR A 811 -16.12 -25.59 25.64
N VAL A 812 -16.27 -25.81 24.34
CA VAL A 812 -16.12 -27.13 23.69
C VAL A 812 -14.86 -27.13 22.85
N ILE A 813 -13.97 -28.10 23.06
CA ILE A 813 -12.72 -28.25 22.31
C ILE A 813 -12.67 -29.64 21.67
N ARG A 814 -12.42 -29.72 20.36
CA ARG A 814 -12.19 -30.98 19.64
C ARG A 814 -11.19 -30.76 18.51
N GLY A 815 -10.02 -31.37 18.59
CA GLY A 815 -8.96 -31.21 17.59
C GLY A 815 -8.61 -29.72 17.38
N GLY A 816 -8.75 -29.21 16.16
CA GLY A 816 -8.49 -27.79 15.84
C GLY A 816 -9.67 -26.84 16.02
N LYS A 817 -10.73 -27.26 16.70
CA LYS A 817 -11.97 -26.49 16.85
C LYS A 817 -12.26 -26.21 18.32
N MET A 818 -12.58 -24.96 18.61
CA MET A 818 -13.02 -24.44 19.90
C MET A 818 -14.30 -23.64 19.71
N ILE A 819 -15.29 -23.87 20.57
CA ILE A 819 -16.55 -23.12 20.59
C ILE A 819 -16.83 -22.66 22.02
N ASP A 820 -16.98 -21.35 22.21
CA ASP A 820 -17.46 -20.72 23.44
C ASP A 820 -18.95 -20.38 23.30
N LEU A 821 -19.77 -20.87 24.22
CA LEU A 821 -21.21 -20.65 24.23
C LEU A 821 -21.69 -20.16 25.61
N TRP A 822 -22.47 -19.09 25.64
CA TRP A 822 -23.02 -18.52 26.88
C TRP A 822 -24.47 -18.93 27.07
N ILE A 823 -24.85 -19.35 28.27
CA ILE A 823 -26.23 -19.75 28.57
C ILE A 823 -27.17 -18.56 28.36
N GLY A 824 -28.25 -18.78 27.60
CA GLY A 824 -29.25 -17.76 27.30
C GLY A 824 -28.87 -16.77 26.19
N ASN A 825 -27.66 -16.87 25.63
CA ASN A 825 -27.20 -16.01 24.53
C ASN A 825 -27.17 -16.78 23.20
N LYS A 826 -27.60 -16.14 22.12
CA LYS A 826 -27.50 -16.70 20.77
C LYS A 826 -26.12 -16.48 20.16
N ASP A 827 -25.42 -15.42 20.56
CA ASP A 827 -24.06 -15.16 20.11
C ASP A 827 -23.08 -16.13 20.79
N LEU A 828 -22.20 -16.70 19.97
CA LEU A 828 -21.16 -17.63 20.35
C LEU A 828 -19.87 -17.33 19.57
N VAL A 829 -18.77 -17.92 20.00
CA VAL A 829 -17.46 -17.69 19.37
C VAL A 829 -16.87 -19.02 18.92
N VAL A 830 -16.55 -19.15 17.62
CA VAL A 830 -15.93 -20.34 17.01
C VAL A 830 -14.52 -19.97 16.56
N ASN A 831 -13.49 -20.52 17.21
CA ASN A 831 -12.08 -20.17 16.92
C ASN A 831 -11.85 -18.65 16.81
N GLY A 832 -12.53 -17.88 17.65
CA GLY A 832 -12.46 -16.42 17.66
C GLY A 832 -13.35 -15.71 16.65
N GLU A 833 -14.18 -16.39 15.85
CA GLU A 833 -15.18 -15.74 15.00
C GLU A 833 -16.53 -15.70 15.71
N ARG A 834 -17.20 -14.54 15.73
CA ARG A 834 -18.55 -14.42 16.29
C ARG A 834 -19.58 -14.97 15.32
N ILE A 835 -20.41 -15.89 15.81
CA ILE A 835 -21.55 -16.46 15.08
C ILE A 835 -22.80 -16.35 15.95
N THR A 836 -23.98 -16.27 15.34
CA THR A 836 -25.27 -16.26 16.05
C THR A 836 -26.02 -17.57 15.76
N ALA A 837 -26.33 -18.34 16.81
CA ALA A 837 -27.15 -19.54 16.72
C ALA A 837 -28.65 -19.23 16.58
N GLU A 838 -29.42 -20.21 16.12
CA GLU A 838 -30.88 -20.07 16.00
C GLU A 838 -31.57 -19.95 17.37
N VAL A 839 -31.12 -20.74 18.34
CA VAL A 839 -31.62 -20.77 19.72
C VAL A 839 -30.45 -20.78 20.71
N PRO A 840 -30.58 -20.16 21.89
CA PRO A 840 -29.48 -20.11 22.85
C PRO A 840 -29.26 -21.47 23.54
N PRO A 841 -28.04 -21.75 24.04
CA PRO A 841 -27.81 -22.81 25.01
C PRO A 841 -28.64 -22.60 26.27
N VAL A 842 -29.11 -23.68 26.88
CA VAL A 842 -29.95 -23.65 28.09
C VAL A 842 -29.52 -24.72 29.08
N ILE A 843 -29.84 -24.54 30.35
CA ILE A 843 -29.67 -25.59 31.37
C ILE A 843 -31.01 -26.29 31.58
N MET A 844 -31.02 -27.61 31.48
CA MET A 844 -32.17 -28.46 31.76
C MET A 844 -31.73 -29.64 32.63
N SER A 845 -32.38 -29.84 33.77
CA SER A 845 -32.04 -30.90 34.72
C SER A 845 -30.55 -30.90 35.09
N ASP A 846 -30.02 -29.70 35.42
CA ASP A 846 -28.59 -29.45 35.73
C ASP A 846 -27.59 -29.78 34.61
N LEU A 847 -28.06 -30.04 33.39
CA LEU A 847 -27.22 -30.30 32.22
C LEU A 847 -27.32 -29.18 31.19
N THR A 848 -26.18 -28.82 30.61
CA THR A 848 -26.17 -27.85 29.51
C THR A 848 -26.60 -28.51 28.20
N MET A 849 -27.65 -27.95 27.63
CA MET A 849 -28.27 -28.36 26.38
C MET A 849 -27.92 -27.34 25.30
N VAL A 850 -27.29 -27.80 24.22
CA VAL A 850 -26.74 -26.93 23.16
C VAL A 850 -27.36 -27.29 21.81
N PRO A 851 -27.64 -26.32 20.91
CA PRO A 851 -28.15 -26.61 19.59
C PRO A 851 -27.21 -27.54 18.82
N LEU A 852 -27.72 -28.64 18.29
CA LEU A 852 -26.90 -29.62 17.58
C LEU A 852 -26.28 -29.04 16.31
N ARG A 853 -27.04 -28.24 15.56
CA ARG A 853 -26.62 -27.73 14.25
C ARG A 853 -25.30 -26.97 14.34
N ILE A 854 -25.23 -25.97 15.22
CA ILE A 854 -24.04 -25.14 15.36
C ILE A 854 -22.81 -25.98 15.74
N LEU A 855 -22.97 -26.98 16.60
CA LEU A 855 -21.88 -27.87 16.98
C LEU A 855 -21.42 -28.71 15.80
N SER A 856 -22.35 -29.29 15.04
CA SER A 856 -21.99 -30.15 13.92
C SER A 856 -21.29 -29.41 12.79
N GLU A 857 -21.78 -28.22 12.44
CA GLU A 857 -21.21 -27.39 11.37
C GLU A 857 -19.80 -26.91 11.72
N ASN A 858 -19.51 -26.69 13.02
CA ASN A 858 -18.26 -26.06 13.45
C ASN A 858 -17.23 -27.04 14.05
N LEU A 859 -17.66 -28.19 14.60
CA LEU A 859 -16.78 -29.24 15.16
C LEU A 859 -16.46 -30.36 14.15
N GLY A 860 -17.01 -30.27 12.94
CA GLY A 860 -16.78 -31.25 11.87
C GLY A 860 -17.48 -32.59 12.11
N TRP A 861 -18.63 -32.59 12.77
CA TRP A 861 -19.44 -33.80 12.93
C TRP A 861 -20.31 -34.02 11.71
N LYS A 862 -20.36 -35.25 11.21
CA LYS A 862 -21.36 -35.66 10.23
C LYS A 862 -22.65 -36.00 10.95
N VAL A 863 -23.76 -35.38 10.54
CA VAL A 863 -25.08 -35.61 11.13
C VAL A 863 -25.98 -36.28 10.12
N THR A 864 -26.58 -37.40 10.53
CA THR A 864 -27.68 -38.03 9.79
C THR A 864 -28.94 -37.97 10.63
N TRP A 865 -30.05 -37.56 10.04
CA TRP A 865 -31.36 -37.48 10.68
C TRP A 865 -32.36 -38.41 9.99
N ASP A 866 -33.01 -39.27 10.76
CA ASP A 866 -34.16 -40.06 10.33
C ASP A 866 -35.44 -39.48 10.94
N GLY A 867 -36.28 -38.86 10.11
CA GLY A 867 -37.52 -38.23 10.53
C GLY A 867 -38.59 -39.22 11.02
N ASN A 868 -38.55 -40.48 10.57
CA ASN A 868 -39.55 -41.49 10.96
C ASN A 868 -39.29 -41.98 12.39
N THR A 869 -38.03 -42.22 12.71
CA THR A 869 -37.60 -42.72 14.04
C THR A 869 -37.17 -41.61 14.99
N ARG A 870 -37.09 -40.36 14.49
CA ARG A 870 -36.52 -39.20 15.18
C ARG A 870 -35.10 -39.47 15.70
N GLN A 871 -34.33 -40.26 14.95
CA GLN A 871 -32.99 -40.68 15.30
C GLN A 871 -31.95 -39.75 14.66
N ILE A 872 -30.92 -39.44 15.43
CA ILE A 872 -29.77 -38.61 15.06
C ILE A 872 -28.54 -39.51 15.16
N THR A 873 -27.75 -39.60 14.10
CA THR A 873 -26.44 -40.25 14.14
C THR A 873 -25.34 -39.22 13.88
N LEU A 874 -24.37 -39.15 14.79
CA LEU A 874 -23.22 -38.25 14.78
C LEU A 874 -21.94 -39.07 14.56
N GLN A 875 -21.04 -38.60 13.70
CA GLN A 875 -19.72 -39.20 13.41
C GLN A 875 -18.62 -38.14 13.32
#